data_AF-A0A1B6CGI5-F1
#
_entry.id   AF-A0A1B6CGI5-F1
#
_cell.length_a   1.000
_cell.length_b   1.000
_cell.length_c   1.000
_cell.angle_alpha   90.00
_cell.angle_beta   90.00
_cell.angle_gamma   90.00
#
_symmetry.space_group_name_H-M   'P 1'
#
loop_
_entity.id
_entity.type
_entity.pdbx_description
1 polymer ?
#
loop_
_entity_poly.entity_id
_entity_poly.type
_entity_poly.pdbx_seq_one_letter_code
_entity_poly.pdbx_strand_id
1 'polypeptide(L)'
;MSCCEICPTEIPTPNPNEACLKERKWWCFLLSSIFTFLAGLVIVLLWRVFAFFCCRKEPEFSPNDPKQKEQKAARQNKQEFEGTFMTEAKDWAGELISGQTTTGRILVVLVFILSIASLIIYFIDASSEEVEKCQKWSQNVTQQIDLAFNIFFMVYFFIRFIAASDKLWFMLEMYSFVDYFTIPPSFVSIYLDRTWIGLRFLRALRLMTVPDILQYLNILKTSSSIRLAQLVSIFISVWLTAAGIIHLLENSGDPMEFNNPQQLSYWTCVYFLIVTMSTVGYGDVYCQTVLGRTFLVFFLLVGLAIFASSIPEIIELVGTRSKYGGELKREHGKRHIVVCGHITYESVSHFLKDFLHEDREDVDVEVVFLHRKPPDLELEGLFKRHFTTVEFFQGSIMNPIDLQRVKVHEADACLVLANKYCQDPDAEDAANIMRVISIKNYSDDIRVIIQLMQYHNKAYLLNIPSWDWKRGDDVICLAELKLGFIAQSCLAPGFSTMMANLFAMRSFKTSPDTQAWQNDYLQGTGCEMYTETLSPSFTGMTFPQASELCFTKLKLLLLAIEIKGENGNDSKISINPRGAKISANTQGFFIAQSADEVKRAWFYCKACHEDIKDETLIKKCKCKNYVGMMMMQSGMVKGENMNKSYIEGTKVLSNNLNFFSLIRSPPLMRILLHVHKLILLFIIIS
;
A
#
# COMPACT_ATOMS: atom_id res chain seq x y z
N MET A 1 -4.62 98.88 -7.45
CA MET A 1 -3.83 97.64 -7.28
C MET A 1 -4.38 96.94 -6.06
N SER A 2 -5.01 95.78 -6.09
CA SER A 2 -5.06 94.71 -7.10
C SER A 2 -6.43 94.02 -7.04
N CYS A 3 -7.02 93.78 -8.21
CA CYS A 3 -8.19 92.91 -8.40
C CYS A 3 -7.89 91.48 -7.91
N CYS A 4 -8.85 90.85 -7.25
CA CYS A 4 -9.06 89.40 -7.37
C CYS A 4 -10.56 89.17 -7.57
N GLU A 5 -10.85 88.49 -8.68
CA GLU A 5 -12.17 88.22 -9.23
C GLU A 5 -12.99 87.27 -8.36
N ILE A 6 -14.31 87.48 -8.40
CA ILE A 6 -15.33 86.56 -7.91
C ILE A 6 -15.41 85.40 -8.92
N CYS A 7 -14.86 84.23 -8.59
CA CYS A 7 -15.14 83.00 -9.31
C CYS A 7 -16.49 82.42 -8.87
N PRO A 8 -17.38 82.00 -9.80
CA PRO A 8 -18.58 81.27 -9.43
C PRO A 8 -18.19 79.88 -8.89
N THR A 9 -18.88 79.45 -7.83
CA THR A 9 -18.81 78.09 -7.30
C THR A 9 -19.29 77.10 -8.37
N GLU A 10 -18.36 76.41 -9.00
CA GLU A 10 -18.66 75.21 -9.79
C GLU A 10 -19.27 74.16 -8.86
N ILE A 11 -20.53 73.83 -9.12
CA ILE A 11 -21.18 72.63 -8.60
C ILE A 11 -20.33 71.45 -9.08
N PRO A 12 -19.83 70.56 -8.21
CA PRO A 12 -19.11 69.39 -8.68
C PRO A 12 -20.09 68.54 -9.51
N THR A 13 -19.80 68.41 -10.81
CA THR A 13 -20.45 67.41 -11.65
C THR A 13 -20.21 66.05 -11.00
N PRO A 14 -21.25 65.23 -10.74
CA PRO A 14 -21.05 63.91 -10.15
C PRO A 14 -20.17 63.08 -11.08
N ASN A 15 -19.27 62.26 -10.50
CA ASN A 15 -18.49 61.30 -11.27
C ASN A 15 -19.44 60.50 -12.19
N PRO A 16 -19.13 60.32 -13.49
CA PRO A 16 -20.01 59.60 -14.41
C PRO A 16 -20.32 58.15 -13.97
N ASN A 17 -19.47 57.57 -13.13
CA ASN A 17 -19.67 56.26 -12.52
C ASN A 17 -20.75 56.27 -11.41
N GLU A 18 -20.87 57.34 -10.62
CA GLU A 18 -21.87 57.47 -9.56
C GLU A 18 -23.27 57.77 -10.11
N ALA A 19 -23.37 58.52 -11.22
CA ALA A 19 -24.65 58.76 -11.89
C ALA A 19 -25.24 57.48 -12.51
N CYS A 20 -24.39 56.55 -12.96
CA CYS A 20 -24.80 55.27 -13.54
C CYS A 20 -25.41 54.32 -12.48
N LEU A 21 -24.92 54.35 -11.24
CA LEU A 21 -25.35 53.45 -10.16
C LEU A 21 -26.63 53.91 -9.44
N LYS A 22 -27.17 55.10 -9.75
CA LYS A 22 -28.42 55.63 -9.15
C LYS A 22 -29.66 54.77 -9.45
N GLU A 23 -29.67 54.07 -10.58
CA GLU A 23 -30.73 53.13 -10.95
C GLU A 23 -30.11 51.74 -11.16
N ARG A 24 -30.42 50.79 -10.26
CA ARG A 24 -29.92 49.41 -10.36
C ARG A 24 -30.68 48.65 -11.45
N LYS A 25 -29.96 48.00 -12.38
CA LYS A 25 -30.53 47.29 -13.55
C LYS A 25 -30.41 45.76 -13.45
N TRP A 26 -30.30 45.22 -12.23
CA TRP A 26 -30.22 43.79 -11.97
C TRP A 26 -31.35 42.96 -12.62
N TRP A 27 -32.57 43.51 -12.72
CA TRP A 27 -33.71 42.86 -13.37
C TRP A 27 -33.46 42.53 -14.85
N CYS A 28 -32.71 43.37 -15.58
CA CYS A 28 -32.39 43.12 -16.99
C CYS A 28 -31.54 41.85 -17.17
N PHE A 29 -30.60 41.63 -16.25
CA PHE A 29 -29.76 40.43 -16.27
C PHE A 29 -30.57 39.18 -15.92
N LEU A 30 -31.43 39.25 -14.91
CA LEU A 30 -32.26 38.12 -14.46
C LEU A 30 -33.32 37.75 -15.52
N LEU A 31 -33.97 38.75 -16.12
CA LEU A 31 -34.91 38.56 -17.22
C LEU A 31 -34.25 37.92 -18.44
N SER A 32 -32.99 38.21 -18.73
CA SER A 32 -32.27 37.58 -19.84
C SER A 32 -32.11 36.06 -19.67
N SER A 33 -31.79 35.62 -18.45
CA SER A 33 -31.71 34.19 -18.12
C SER A 33 -33.08 33.51 -18.15
N ILE A 34 -34.11 34.15 -17.61
CA ILE A 34 -35.47 33.60 -17.61
C ILE A 34 -36.02 33.51 -19.05
N PHE A 35 -35.81 34.54 -19.85
CA PHE A 35 -36.27 34.57 -21.24
C PHE A 35 -35.58 33.52 -22.08
N THR A 36 -34.26 33.34 -21.94
CA THR A 36 -33.52 32.30 -22.67
C THR A 36 -33.96 30.89 -22.30
N PHE A 37 -34.21 30.63 -21.01
CA PHE A 37 -34.80 29.36 -20.56
C PHE A 37 -36.20 29.12 -21.14
N LEU A 38 -37.12 30.09 -21.01
CA LEU A 38 -38.49 29.98 -21.52
C LEU A 38 -38.54 29.84 -23.04
N ALA A 39 -37.73 30.63 -23.77
CA ALA A 39 -37.61 30.55 -25.22
C ALA A 39 -37.10 29.17 -25.65
N GLY A 40 -36.06 28.65 -24.99
CA GLY A 40 -35.54 27.30 -25.25
C GLY A 40 -36.59 26.21 -24.99
N LEU A 41 -37.34 26.32 -23.89
CA LEU A 41 -38.41 25.37 -23.54
C LEU A 41 -39.55 25.42 -24.57
N VAL A 42 -39.98 26.62 -24.98
CA VAL A 42 -41.00 26.80 -26.02
C VAL A 42 -40.54 26.22 -27.36
N ILE A 43 -39.28 26.44 -27.76
CA ILE A 43 -38.73 25.86 -29.00
C ILE A 43 -38.78 24.33 -28.96
N VAL A 44 -38.39 23.71 -27.84
CA VAL A 44 -38.43 22.24 -27.70
C VAL A 44 -39.87 21.72 -27.68
N LEU A 45 -40.80 22.43 -27.02
CA LEU A 45 -42.22 22.07 -27.03
C LEU A 45 -42.83 22.21 -28.42
N LEU A 46 -42.55 23.30 -29.13
CA LEU A 46 -43.00 23.50 -30.51
C LEU A 46 -42.43 22.42 -31.44
N TRP A 47 -41.16 22.06 -31.28
CA TRP A 47 -40.55 20.95 -32.01
C TRP A 47 -41.23 19.62 -31.71
N ARG A 48 -41.54 19.34 -30.43
CA ARG A 48 -42.24 18.12 -30.01
C ARG A 48 -43.67 18.06 -30.53
N VAL A 49 -44.36 19.19 -30.52
CA VAL A 49 -45.72 19.35 -31.08
C VAL A 49 -45.68 19.20 -32.60
N PHE A 50 -44.71 19.81 -33.29
CA PHE A 50 -44.52 19.65 -34.73
C PHE A 50 -44.18 18.20 -35.11
N ALA A 51 -43.28 17.55 -34.37
CA ALA A 51 -43.00 16.13 -34.53
C ALA A 51 -44.23 15.25 -34.27
N PHE A 52 -45.06 15.59 -33.27
CA PHE A 52 -46.31 14.91 -32.99
C PHE A 52 -47.36 15.08 -34.10
N PHE A 53 -47.46 16.29 -34.69
CA PHE A 53 -48.36 16.56 -35.83
C PHE A 53 -47.86 15.91 -37.14
N CYS A 54 -46.55 15.90 -37.39
CA CYS A 54 -45.94 15.25 -38.56
C CYS A 54 -45.94 13.71 -38.45
N CYS A 55 -45.92 13.15 -37.24
CA CYS A 55 -46.01 11.71 -36.97
C CYS A 55 -47.43 11.23 -36.59
N ARG A 56 -48.48 11.98 -36.95
CA ARG A 56 -49.86 11.49 -36.83
C ARG A 56 -50.04 10.35 -37.85
N LYS A 57 -49.98 9.11 -37.34
CA LYS A 57 -50.26 7.85 -38.03
C LYS A 57 -51.42 8.00 -39.03
N GLU A 58 -51.16 7.76 -40.31
CA GLU A 58 -52.22 7.30 -41.21
C GLU A 58 -52.70 5.91 -40.73
N PRO A 59 -54.02 5.61 -40.82
CA PRO A 59 -54.52 4.27 -40.55
C PRO A 59 -53.97 3.31 -41.61
N GLU A 60 -53.56 2.11 -41.18
CA GLU A 60 -53.11 1.03 -42.06
C GLU A 60 -54.19 0.71 -43.11
N PHE A 61 -53.88 0.96 -44.40
CA PHE A 61 -54.64 0.43 -45.52
C PHE A 61 -53.87 -0.71 -46.20
N SER A 62 -54.62 -1.73 -46.61
CA SER A 62 -54.22 -3.06 -47.12
C SER A 62 -53.20 -3.04 -48.28
N PRO A 63 -52.31 -4.05 -48.38
CA PRO A 63 -51.27 -4.08 -49.40
C PRO A 63 -51.82 -4.65 -50.71
N ASN A 64 -51.81 -3.86 -51.79
CA ASN A 64 -51.47 -4.29 -53.15
C ASN A 64 -51.77 -3.17 -54.16
N ASP A 65 -50.77 -2.33 -54.45
CA ASP A 65 -50.76 -1.56 -55.70
C ASP A 65 -49.30 -1.25 -56.16
N PRO A 66 -48.85 -1.69 -57.35
CA PRO A 66 -47.46 -1.57 -57.78
C PRO A 66 -46.96 -0.13 -57.99
N LYS A 67 -47.85 0.84 -58.19
CA LYS A 67 -47.50 2.24 -58.48
C LYS A 67 -47.21 3.11 -57.24
N GLN A 68 -47.34 2.58 -56.03
CA GLN A 68 -46.99 3.31 -54.79
C GLN A 68 -45.56 3.05 -54.29
N LYS A 69 -44.85 2.03 -54.81
CA LYS A 69 -43.50 1.68 -54.34
C LYS A 69 -42.45 2.75 -54.69
N GLU A 70 -42.53 3.39 -55.85
CA GLU A 70 -41.57 4.43 -56.25
C GLU A 70 -41.78 5.75 -55.48
N GLN A 71 -43.04 6.15 -55.21
CA GLN A 71 -43.32 7.36 -54.44
C GLN A 71 -43.05 7.19 -52.94
N LYS A 72 -43.23 5.98 -52.38
CA LYS A 72 -42.80 5.65 -51.01
C LYS A 72 -41.26 5.59 -50.89
N ALA A 73 -40.55 5.03 -51.86
CA ALA A 73 -39.08 4.97 -51.84
C ALA A 73 -38.42 6.36 -51.97
N ALA A 74 -39.00 7.28 -52.75
CA ALA A 74 -38.49 8.64 -52.87
C ALA A 74 -38.77 9.53 -51.63
N ARG A 75 -39.89 9.30 -50.92
CA ARG A 75 -40.22 10.00 -49.67
C ARG A 75 -39.53 9.40 -48.44
N GLN A 76 -39.35 8.07 -48.40
CA GLN A 76 -38.53 7.39 -47.40
C GLN A 76 -37.07 7.82 -47.49
N ASN A 77 -36.48 7.90 -48.70
CA ASN A 77 -35.10 8.42 -48.86
C ASN A 77 -34.92 9.85 -48.34
N LYS A 78 -35.95 10.72 -48.45
CA LYS A 78 -35.85 12.12 -47.99
C LYS A 78 -36.02 12.26 -46.47
N GLN A 79 -36.87 11.43 -45.85
CA GLN A 79 -37.00 11.34 -44.39
C GLN A 79 -35.87 10.54 -43.73
N GLU A 80 -35.31 9.54 -44.42
CA GLU A 80 -34.07 8.86 -44.01
C GLU A 80 -32.90 9.85 -44.06
N PHE A 81 -32.75 10.67 -45.12
CA PHE A 81 -31.63 11.62 -45.21
C PHE A 81 -31.62 12.69 -44.09
N GLU A 82 -32.78 13.24 -43.70
CA GLU A 82 -32.88 14.16 -42.55
C GLU A 82 -32.72 13.46 -41.19
N GLY A 83 -33.17 12.20 -41.09
CA GLY A 83 -32.94 11.36 -39.91
C GLY A 83 -31.47 11.00 -39.71
N THR A 84 -30.76 10.65 -40.79
CA THR A 84 -29.36 10.21 -40.80
C THR A 84 -28.41 11.30 -40.31
N PHE A 85 -28.59 12.55 -40.74
CA PHE A 85 -27.72 13.64 -40.27
C PHE A 85 -27.89 13.93 -38.77
N MET A 86 -29.13 13.92 -38.27
CA MET A 86 -29.40 14.19 -36.86
C MET A 86 -28.96 13.03 -35.96
N THR A 87 -29.02 11.79 -36.44
CA THR A 87 -28.45 10.62 -35.74
C THR A 87 -26.93 10.65 -35.75
N GLU A 88 -26.28 10.96 -36.89
CA GLU A 88 -24.83 11.08 -36.98
C GLU A 88 -24.29 12.21 -36.08
N ALA A 89 -24.95 13.37 -36.07
CA ALA A 89 -24.57 14.49 -35.21
C ALA A 89 -24.73 14.15 -33.72
N LYS A 90 -25.77 13.37 -33.36
CA LYS A 90 -25.97 12.89 -31.99
C LYS A 90 -24.88 11.92 -31.56
N ASP A 91 -24.53 10.97 -32.42
CA ASP A 91 -23.49 9.98 -32.12
C ASP A 91 -22.12 10.63 -32.02
N TRP A 92 -21.79 11.54 -32.95
CA TRP A 92 -20.57 12.35 -32.89
C TRP A 92 -20.47 13.17 -31.60
N ALA A 93 -21.56 13.86 -31.22
CA ALA A 93 -21.59 14.63 -29.98
C ALA A 93 -21.50 13.73 -28.73
N GLY A 94 -22.10 12.55 -28.77
CA GLY A 94 -22.02 11.54 -27.70
C GLY A 94 -20.60 11.00 -27.49
N GLU A 95 -19.88 10.70 -28.58
CA GLU A 95 -18.47 10.29 -28.53
C GLU A 95 -17.56 11.37 -27.94
N LEU A 96 -17.86 12.64 -28.23
CA LEU A 96 -17.08 13.77 -27.76
C LEU A 96 -17.27 14.03 -26.24
N ILE A 97 -18.48 13.80 -25.71
CA ILE A 97 -18.79 13.97 -24.29
C ILE A 97 -18.28 12.79 -23.45
N SER A 98 -18.39 11.56 -23.98
CA SER A 98 -18.00 10.34 -23.25
C SER A 98 -16.49 10.19 -23.05
N GLY A 99 -15.66 11.02 -23.69
CA GLY A 99 -14.20 11.00 -23.53
C GLY A 99 -13.53 9.73 -24.07
N GLN A 100 -14.22 8.98 -24.92
CA GLN A 100 -13.68 7.76 -25.56
C GLN A 100 -12.64 8.10 -26.62
N THR A 101 -12.89 9.17 -27.39
CA THR A 101 -11.96 9.70 -28.40
C THR A 101 -10.90 10.62 -27.77
N THR A 102 -9.74 10.73 -28.41
CA THR A 102 -8.68 11.66 -27.96
C THR A 102 -9.15 13.11 -27.98
N THR A 103 -9.96 13.50 -28.97
CA THR A 103 -10.61 14.81 -29.07
C THR A 103 -11.60 15.04 -27.94
N GLY A 104 -12.41 14.04 -27.58
CA GLY A 104 -13.31 14.09 -26.43
C GLY A 104 -12.57 14.27 -25.10
N ARG A 105 -11.46 13.55 -24.89
CA ARG A 105 -10.61 13.75 -23.71
C ARG A 105 -10.05 15.16 -23.60
N ILE A 106 -9.58 15.72 -24.72
CA ILE A 106 -9.10 17.10 -24.76
C ILE A 106 -10.22 18.07 -24.40
N LEU A 107 -11.42 17.88 -24.97
CA LEU A 107 -12.59 18.71 -24.66
C LEU A 107 -12.93 18.65 -23.17
N VAL A 108 -12.98 17.45 -22.58
CA VAL A 108 -13.30 17.23 -21.17
C VAL A 108 -12.27 17.87 -20.23
N VAL A 109 -10.97 17.73 -20.52
CA VAL A 109 -9.89 18.41 -19.76
C VAL A 109 -10.01 19.92 -19.88
N LEU A 110 -10.30 20.42 -21.08
CA LEU A 110 -10.42 21.85 -21.34
C LEU A 110 -11.63 22.44 -20.61
N VAL A 111 -12.78 21.75 -20.61
CA VAL A 111 -13.96 22.11 -19.80
C VAL A 111 -13.60 22.17 -18.31
N PHE A 112 -12.85 21.20 -17.80
CA PHE A 112 -12.39 21.20 -16.41
C PHE A 112 -11.52 22.43 -16.09
N ILE A 113 -10.46 22.67 -16.86
CA ILE A 113 -9.54 23.80 -16.64
C ILE A 113 -10.28 25.14 -16.75
N LEU A 114 -11.11 25.31 -17.78
CA LEU A 114 -11.89 26.54 -17.96
C LEU A 114 -12.96 26.73 -16.88
N SER A 115 -13.53 25.66 -16.34
CA SER A 115 -14.51 25.77 -15.24
C SER A 115 -13.87 26.32 -13.97
N ILE A 116 -12.66 25.84 -13.64
CA ILE A 116 -11.88 26.34 -12.49
C ILE A 116 -11.43 27.78 -12.76
N ALA A 117 -10.91 28.08 -13.96
CA ALA A 117 -10.49 29.44 -14.31
C ALA A 117 -11.66 30.44 -14.25
N SER A 118 -12.85 30.05 -14.74
CA SER A 118 -14.07 30.85 -14.67
C SER A 118 -14.57 31.08 -13.24
N LEU A 119 -14.35 30.12 -12.33
CA LEU A 119 -14.63 30.27 -10.91
C LEU A 119 -13.61 31.19 -10.22
N ILE A 120 -12.32 31.12 -10.58
CA ILE A 120 -11.29 32.04 -10.08
C ILE A 120 -11.60 33.48 -10.49
N ILE A 121 -12.04 33.71 -11.73
CA ILE A 121 -12.48 35.05 -12.18
C ILE A 121 -13.64 35.54 -11.32
N TYR A 122 -14.60 34.66 -10.99
CA TYR A 122 -15.66 35.02 -10.05
C TYR A 122 -15.12 35.42 -8.67
N PHE A 123 -14.13 34.71 -8.11
CA PHE A 123 -13.52 35.11 -6.83
C PHE A 123 -12.78 36.44 -6.91
N ILE A 124 -12.11 36.73 -8.03
CA ILE A 124 -11.44 38.02 -8.25
C ILE A 124 -12.49 39.15 -8.30
N ASP A 125 -13.56 38.97 -9.09
CA ASP A 125 -14.63 39.97 -9.21
C ASP A 125 -15.40 40.13 -7.89
N ALA A 126 -15.68 39.04 -7.18
CA ALA A 126 -16.39 39.02 -5.90
C ALA A 126 -15.55 39.51 -4.72
N SER A 127 -14.22 39.62 -4.87
CA SER A 127 -13.38 40.23 -3.84
C SER A 127 -13.56 41.75 -3.76
N SER A 128 -14.16 42.37 -4.78
CA SER A 128 -14.48 43.79 -4.76
C SER A 128 -15.79 44.08 -4.05
N GLU A 129 -15.84 45.19 -3.31
CA GLU A 129 -16.89 45.50 -2.33
C GLU A 129 -18.26 45.88 -2.94
N GLU A 130 -18.35 46.07 -4.26
CA GLU A 130 -19.56 46.54 -4.96
C GLU A 130 -20.19 45.46 -5.85
N VAL A 131 -21.52 45.33 -5.79
CA VAL A 131 -22.32 44.32 -6.53
C VAL A 131 -22.50 44.67 -8.02
N GLU A 132 -22.58 45.96 -8.36
CA GLU A 132 -22.70 46.47 -9.73
C GLU A 132 -21.58 47.48 -10.00
N LYS A 133 -20.93 47.38 -11.17
CA LYS A 133 -19.96 48.38 -11.63
C LYS A 133 -20.30 48.86 -13.04
N CYS A 134 -20.18 50.17 -13.26
CA CYS A 134 -20.30 50.77 -14.58
C CYS A 134 -18.90 51.01 -15.15
N GLN A 135 -18.39 50.08 -15.95
CA GLN A 135 -17.10 50.20 -16.61
C GLN A 135 -17.25 49.78 -18.07
N LYS A 136 -16.69 50.59 -18.98
CA LYS A 136 -16.71 50.30 -20.41
C LYS A 136 -15.96 49.01 -20.71
N TRP A 137 -16.52 48.18 -21.59
CA TRP A 137 -15.98 46.87 -21.98
C TRP A 137 -14.50 46.91 -22.41
N SER A 138 -14.07 47.95 -23.12
CA SER A 138 -12.70 48.09 -23.61
C SER A 138 -11.64 48.20 -22.51
N GLN A 139 -12.03 48.63 -21.30
CA GLN A 139 -11.10 48.89 -20.20
C GLN A 139 -11.05 47.72 -19.19
N ASN A 140 -11.96 46.76 -19.29
CA ASN A 140 -12.08 45.68 -18.32
C ASN A 140 -11.58 44.34 -18.88
N VAL A 141 -10.33 44.00 -18.54
CA VAL A 141 -9.68 42.76 -18.99
C VAL A 141 -10.38 41.51 -18.41
N THR A 142 -10.89 41.57 -17.17
CA THR A 142 -11.56 40.40 -16.55
C THR A 142 -12.85 40.05 -17.29
N GLN A 143 -13.62 41.05 -17.73
CA GLN A 143 -14.84 40.85 -18.52
C GLN A 143 -14.56 40.29 -19.92
N GLN A 144 -13.46 40.69 -20.57
CA GLN A 144 -13.07 40.16 -21.88
C GLN A 144 -12.70 38.68 -21.80
N ILE A 145 -11.94 38.29 -20.78
CA ILE A 145 -11.59 36.88 -20.53
C ILE A 145 -12.84 36.07 -20.15
N ASP A 146 -13.72 36.64 -19.31
CA ASP A 146 -14.97 35.98 -18.91
C ASP A 146 -15.87 35.68 -20.12
N LEU A 147 -15.98 36.63 -21.05
CA LEU A 147 -16.72 36.45 -22.30
C LEU A 147 -16.17 35.28 -23.12
N ALA A 148 -14.85 35.19 -23.28
CA ALA A 148 -14.22 34.11 -24.02
C ALA A 148 -14.57 32.73 -23.41
N PHE A 149 -14.57 32.62 -22.08
CA PHE A 149 -14.98 31.40 -21.40
C PHE A 149 -16.47 31.10 -21.58
N ASN A 150 -17.35 32.10 -21.50
CA ASN A 150 -18.80 31.90 -21.70
C ASN A 150 -19.15 31.51 -23.14
N ILE A 151 -18.42 32.02 -24.15
CA ILE A 151 -18.57 31.57 -25.54
C ILE A 151 -18.19 30.09 -25.67
N PHE A 152 -17.10 29.67 -25.04
CA PHE A 152 -16.72 28.26 -25.00
C PHE A 152 -17.80 27.40 -24.32
N PHE A 153 -18.31 27.82 -23.15
CA PHE A 153 -19.37 27.10 -22.46
C PHE A 153 -20.69 27.07 -23.24
N MET A 154 -20.99 28.09 -24.04
CA MET A 154 -22.13 28.11 -24.94
C MET A 154 -22.01 27.04 -26.03
N VAL A 155 -20.84 26.91 -26.66
CA VAL A 155 -20.58 25.82 -27.62
C VAL A 155 -20.71 24.46 -26.94
N TYR A 156 -20.13 24.32 -25.75
CA TYR A 156 -20.23 23.09 -24.96
C TYR A 156 -21.67 22.74 -24.57
N PHE A 157 -22.49 23.73 -24.21
CA PHE A 157 -23.92 23.57 -23.95
C PHE A 157 -24.67 23.02 -25.18
N PHE A 158 -24.39 23.55 -26.38
CA PHE A 158 -25.02 23.05 -27.61
C PHE A 158 -24.57 21.63 -27.97
N ILE A 159 -23.29 21.27 -27.76
CA ILE A 159 -22.81 19.89 -27.94
C ILE A 159 -23.58 18.92 -27.02
N ARG A 160 -23.74 19.28 -25.74
CA ARG A 160 -24.53 18.50 -24.78
C ARG A 160 -26.01 18.42 -25.16
N PHE A 161 -26.58 19.52 -25.63
CA PHE A 161 -27.97 19.56 -26.12
C PHE A 161 -28.18 18.62 -27.30
N ILE A 162 -27.26 18.55 -28.26
CA ILE A 162 -27.33 17.65 -29.42
C ILE A 162 -27.21 16.18 -28.99
N ALA A 163 -26.28 15.87 -28.08
CA ALA A 163 -26.07 14.51 -27.59
C ALA A 163 -27.23 13.96 -26.75
N ALA A 164 -27.95 14.81 -26.01
CA ALA A 164 -29.03 14.40 -25.12
C ALA A 164 -30.15 13.63 -25.85
N SER A 165 -30.56 12.48 -25.31
CA SER A 165 -31.69 11.70 -25.87
C SER A 165 -33.03 12.41 -25.65
N ASP A 166 -33.27 12.92 -24.44
CA ASP A 166 -34.48 13.68 -24.09
C ASP A 166 -34.17 15.17 -23.93
N LYS A 167 -34.54 15.96 -24.94
CA LYS A 167 -34.25 17.41 -24.97
C LYS A 167 -34.94 18.18 -23.83
N LEU A 168 -36.14 17.77 -23.41
CA LEU A 168 -36.86 18.44 -22.30
C LEU A 168 -36.21 18.19 -20.94
N TRP A 169 -35.79 16.95 -20.67
CA TRP A 169 -35.10 16.61 -19.42
C TRP A 169 -33.75 17.30 -19.34
N PHE A 170 -33.02 17.39 -20.46
CA PHE A 170 -31.77 18.13 -20.54
C PHE A 170 -31.95 19.63 -20.20
N MET A 171 -33.05 20.26 -20.64
CA MET A 171 -33.34 21.66 -20.30
C MET A 171 -33.61 21.88 -18.80
N LEU A 172 -34.05 20.83 -18.09
CA LEU A 172 -34.32 20.85 -16.64
C LEU A 172 -33.16 20.28 -15.80
N GLU A 173 -32.03 19.96 -16.44
CA GLU A 173 -30.84 19.46 -15.76
C GLU A 173 -30.14 20.58 -14.98
N MET A 174 -29.60 20.26 -13.81
CA MET A 174 -28.93 21.24 -12.93
C MET A 174 -27.80 21.99 -13.64
N TYR A 175 -26.99 21.31 -14.45
CA TYR A 175 -25.88 21.95 -15.19
C TYR A 175 -26.37 22.90 -16.28
N SER A 176 -27.54 22.64 -16.87
CA SER A 176 -28.18 23.53 -17.83
C SER A 176 -28.65 24.81 -17.15
N PHE A 177 -29.19 24.71 -15.92
CA PHE A 177 -29.51 25.90 -15.11
C PHE A 177 -28.28 26.77 -14.82
N VAL A 178 -27.14 26.17 -14.48
CA VAL A 178 -25.89 26.92 -14.29
C VAL A 178 -25.54 27.72 -15.55
N ASP A 179 -25.69 27.12 -16.73
CA ASP A 179 -25.39 27.78 -18.00
C ASP A 179 -26.39 28.91 -18.31
N TYR A 180 -27.69 28.75 -18.05
CA TYR A 180 -28.70 29.82 -18.24
C TYR A 180 -28.47 31.03 -17.35
N PHE A 181 -27.99 30.83 -16.12
CA PHE A 181 -27.76 31.93 -15.18
C PHE A 181 -26.36 32.54 -15.29
N THR A 182 -25.45 31.96 -16.07
CA THR A 182 -24.07 32.46 -16.22
C THR A 182 -23.77 32.99 -17.63
N ILE A 183 -24.32 32.38 -18.69
CA ILE A 183 -23.98 32.73 -20.08
C ILE A 183 -24.75 33.97 -20.57
N PRO A 184 -26.10 34.03 -20.60
CA PRO A 184 -26.85 35.20 -21.08
C PRO A 184 -26.50 36.52 -20.37
N PRO A 185 -26.38 36.58 -19.02
CA PRO A 185 -26.02 37.81 -18.33
C PRO A 185 -24.66 38.38 -18.75
N SER A 186 -23.72 37.53 -19.19
CA SER A 186 -22.42 37.98 -19.68
C SER A 186 -22.51 38.74 -21.01
N PHE A 187 -23.45 38.35 -21.89
CA PHE A 187 -23.73 39.07 -23.14
C PHE A 187 -24.48 40.38 -22.89
N VAL A 188 -25.45 40.37 -21.98
CA VAL A 188 -26.19 41.58 -21.56
C VAL A 188 -25.25 42.60 -20.91
N SER A 189 -24.24 42.13 -20.16
CA SER A 189 -23.21 42.98 -19.56
C SER A 189 -22.43 43.82 -20.59
N ILE A 190 -22.25 43.31 -21.82
CA ILE A 190 -21.61 44.04 -22.91
C ILE A 190 -22.59 45.07 -23.49
N TYR A 191 -23.85 44.67 -23.70
CA TYR A 191 -24.87 45.55 -24.28
C TYR A 191 -25.17 46.77 -23.38
N LEU A 192 -25.09 46.59 -22.06
CA LEU A 192 -25.39 47.63 -21.07
C LEU A 192 -24.15 48.38 -20.53
N ASP A 193 -22.93 48.03 -20.96
CA ASP A 193 -21.66 48.53 -20.41
C ASP A 193 -21.62 48.52 -18.85
N ARG A 194 -22.23 47.48 -18.26
CA ARG A 194 -22.37 47.31 -16.81
C ARG A 194 -22.05 45.87 -16.42
N THR A 195 -21.29 45.68 -15.35
CA THR A 195 -21.03 44.35 -14.79
C THR A 195 -21.88 44.13 -13.53
N TRP A 196 -22.43 42.92 -13.42
CA TRP A 196 -23.22 42.48 -12.28
C TRP A 196 -22.68 41.13 -11.79
N ILE A 197 -22.36 41.05 -10.49
CA ILE A 197 -21.87 39.82 -9.87
C ILE A 197 -22.98 38.75 -9.84
N GLY A 198 -24.20 39.14 -9.47
CA GLY A 198 -25.43 38.35 -9.58
C GLY A 198 -25.29 36.87 -9.21
N LEU A 199 -25.74 36.00 -10.12
CA LEU A 199 -25.76 34.54 -9.94
C LEU A 199 -24.47 33.84 -10.43
N ARG A 200 -23.35 34.59 -10.62
CA ARG A 200 -22.08 34.01 -11.08
C ARG A 200 -21.51 32.96 -10.13
N PHE A 201 -21.88 32.99 -8.84
CA PHE A 201 -21.47 31.96 -7.87
C PHE A 201 -21.94 30.54 -8.23
N LEU A 202 -22.99 30.40 -9.05
CA LEU A 202 -23.47 29.10 -9.54
C LEU A 202 -22.40 28.33 -10.33
N ARG A 203 -21.35 29.02 -10.81
CA ARG A 203 -20.16 28.39 -11.40
C ARG A 203 -19.50 27.38 -10.46
N ALA A 204 -19.62 27.55 -9.14
CA ALA A 204 -19.09 26.59 -8.17
C ALA A 204 -19.76 25.21 -8.24
N LEU A 205 -21.02 25.11 -8.72
CA LEU A 205 -21.69 23.82 -8.95
C LEU A 205 -21.01 22.99 -10.03
N ARG A 206 -20.24 23.61 -10.94
CA ARG A 206 -19.47 22.87 -11.94
C ARG A 206 -18.35 22.03 -11.32
N LEU A 207 -17.95 22.29 -10.06
CA LEU A 207 -17.03 21.40 -9.36
C LEU A 207 -17.63 20.00 -9.19
N MET A 208 -18.96 19.85 -9.11
CA MET A 208 -19.61 18.53 -8.97
C MET A 208 -19.29 17.56 -10.10
N THR A 209 -18.91 18.03 -11.31
CA THR A 209 -18.54 17.16 -12.44
C THR A 209 -17.09 16.69 -12.39
N VAL A 210 -16.27 17.22 -11.47
CA VAL A 210 -14.83 16.87 -11.35
C VAL A 210 -14.59 15.37 -11.15
N PRO A 211 -15.31 14.65 -10.27
CA PRO A 211 -15.14 13.22 -10.10
C PRO A 211 -15.39 12.44 -11.39
N ASP A 212 -16.45 12.78 -12.13
CA ASP A 212 -16.81 12.14 -13.40
C ASP A 212 -15.71 12.38 -14.45
N ILE A 213 -15.19 13.60 -14.53
CA ILE A 213 -14.09 13.95 -15.42
C ILE A 213 -12.82 13.15 -15.06
N LEU A 214 -12.47 13.07 -13.79
CA LEU A 214 -11.31 12.30 -13.33
C LEU A 214 -11.47 10.78 -13.58
N GLN A 215 -12.70 10.28 -13.58
CA GLN A 215 -13.03 8.91 -13.97
C GLN A 215 -12.84 8.70 -15.48
N TYR A 216 -13.32 9.63 -16.32
CA TYR A 216 -13.11 9.57 -17.78
C TYR A 216 -11.63 9.61 -18.16
N LEU A 217 -10.81 10.34 -17.40
CA LEU A 217 -9.36 10.39 -17.58
C LEU A 217 -8.61 9.18 -17.00
N ASN A 218 -9.32 8.21 -16.41
CA ASN A 218 -8.76 7.01 -15.80
C ASN A 218 -7.73 7.29 -14.69
N ILE A 219 -7.87 8.43 -14.01
CA ILE A 219 -7.04 8.83 -12.86
C ILE A 219 -7.58 8.17 -11.58
N LEU A 220 -8.90 8.19 -11.39
CA LEU A 220 -9.59 7.53 -10.28
C LEU A 220 -10.00 6.12 -10.70
N LYS A 221 -9.34 5.10 -10.13
CA LYS A 221 -9.55 3.69 -10.49
C LYS A 221 -10.32 2.89 -9.43
N THR A 222 -10.23 3.29 -8.17
CA THR A 222 -10.81 2.54 -7.05
C THR A 222 -12.16 3.12 -6.65
N SER A 223 -13.11 2.27 -6.26
CA SER A 223 -14.42 2.70 -5.78
C SER A 223 -14.31 3.67 -4.61
N SER A 224 -13.38 3.42 -3.69
CA SER A 224 -13.12 4.30 -2.54
C SER A 224 -12.61 5.69 -2.95
N SER A 225 -11.73 5.78 -3.96
CA SER A 225 -11.20 7.09 -4.40
C SER A 225 -12.22 7.88 -5.23
N ILE A 226 -13.06 7.20 -6.03
CA ILE A 226 -14.19 7.81 -6.73
C ILE A 226 -15.19 8.39 -5.72
N ARG A 227 -15.61 7.59 -4.73
CA ARG A 227 -16.55 8.02 -3.68
C ARG A 227 -16.00 9.18 -2.86
N LEU A 228 -14.71 9.14 -2.50
CA LEU A 228 -14.04 10.23 -1.80
C LEU A 228 -14.04 11.53 -2.62
N ALA A 229 -13.68 11.46 -3.90
CA ALA A 229 -13.68 12.64 -4.78
C ALA A 229 -15.09 13.22 -4.96
N GLN A 230 -16.10 12.36 -5.07
CA GLN A 230 -17.52 12.76 -5.14
C GLN A 230 -17.97 13.51 -3.89
N LEU A 231 -17.74 12.95 -2.69
CA LEU A 231 -18.12 13.61 -1.44
C LEU A 231 -17.43 14.95 -1.25
N VAL A 232 -16.10 15.01 -1.47
CA VAL A 232 -15.32 16.24 -1.33
C VAL A 232 -15.80 17.31 -2.32
N SER A 233 -16.07 16.91 -3.57
CA SER A 233 -16.56 17.84 -4.59
C SER A 233 -17.96 18.38 -4.30
N ILE A 234 -18.90 17.51 -3.90
CA ILE A 234 -20.25 17.91 -3.49
C ILE A 234 -20.19 18.86 -2.29
N PHE A 235 -19.39 18.51 -1.28
CA PHE A 235 -19.24 19.33 -0.08
C PHE A 235 -18.70 20.74 -0.41
N ILE A 236 -17.62 20.84 -1.18
CA ILE A 236 -17.01 22.13 -1.55
C ILE A 236 -17.96 22.95 -2.45
N SER A 237 -18.61 22.33 -3.42
CA SER A 237 -19.50 23.03 -4.36
C SER A 237 -20.75 23.60 -3.68
N VAL A 238 -21.41 22.83 -2.81
CA VAL A 238 -22.57 23.30 -2.02
C VAL A 238 -22.15 24.41 -1.06
N TRP A 239 -20.99 24.28 -0.41
CA TRP A 239 -20.49 25.29 0.52
C TRP A 239 -20.18 26.62 -0.17
N LEU A 240 -19.44 26.59 -1.29
CA LEU A 240 -19.09 27.80 -2.05
C LEU A 240 -20.33 28.46 -2.68
N THR A 241 -21.28 27.68 -3.17
CA THR A 241 -22.53 28.27 -3.70
C THR A 241 -23.37 28.92 -2.62
N ALA A 242 -23.52 28.28 -1.46
CA ALA A 242 -24.23 28.88 -0.33
C ALA A 242 -23.56 30.18 0.14
N ALA A 243 -22.22 30.23 0.13
CA ALA A 243 -21.47 31.45 0.47
C ALA A 243 -21.75 32.56 -0.54
N GLY A 244 -21.83 32.21 -1.83
CA GLY A 244 -22.21 33.13 -2.89
C GLY A 244 -23.64 33.65 -2.80
N ILE A 245 -24.59 32.83 -2.34
CA ILE A 245 -25.97 33.25 -2.08
C ILE A 245 -26.01 34.27 -0.95
N ILE A 246 -25.36 33.99 0.18
CA ILE A 246 -25.31 34.93 1.32
C ILE A 246 -24.60 36.22 0.92
N HIS A 247 -23.48 36.12 0.22
CA HIS A 247 -22.76 37.28 -0.32
C HIS A 247 -23.65 38.15 -1.21
N LEU A 248 -24.44 37.54 -2.10
CA LEU A 248 -25.38 38.29 -2.93
C LEU A 248 -26.50 38.93 -2.10
N LEU A 249 -27.11 38.20 -1.16
CA LEU A 249 -28.24 38.68 -0.37
C LEU A 249 -27.85 39.82 0.58
N GLU A 250 -26.74 39.67 1.33
CA GLU A 250 -26.29 40.68 2.29
C GLU A 250 -25.77 41.95 1.60
N ASN A 251 -25.01 41.82 0.51
CA ASN A 251 -24.49 42.98 -0.21
C ASN A 251 -25.55 43.69 -1.05
N SER A 252 -26.59 42.98 -1.51
CA SER A 252 -27.68 43.60 -2.27
C SER A 252 -28.66 44.34 -1.35
N GLY A 253 -28.94 43.80 -0.16
CA GLY A 253 -29.98 44.26 0.76
C GLY A 253 -31.36 43.69 0.45
N ASP A 254 -32.33 43.92 1.34
CA ASP A 254 -33.70 43.41 1.18
C ASP A 254 -34.44 44.07 0.00
N PRO A 255 -35.26 43.30 -0.75
CA PRO A 255 -35.98 43.80 -1.91
C PRO A 255 -37.01 44.89 -1.52
N MET A 256 -37.36 45.73 -2.48
CA MET A 256 -38.28 46.90 -2.42
C MET A 256 -37.60 48.24 -2.12
N GLU A 257 -36.70 48.33 -1.12
CA GLU A 257 -36.02 49.60 -0.79
C GLU A 257 -34.48 49.50 -0.76
N PHE A 258 -33.89 48.29 -0.71
CA PHE A 258 -32.44 48.08 -0.64
C PHE A 258 -31.73 48.89 0.48
N ASN A 259 -32.43 49.13 1.59
CA ASN A 259 -31.99 50.03 2.66
C ASN A 259 -30.96 49.43 3.63
N ASN A 260 -30.88 48.10 3.76
CA ASN A 260 -30.01 47.42 4.73
C ASN A 260 -28.90 46.58 4.07
N PRO A 261 -28.01 47.15 3.22
CA PRO A 261 -26.87 46.41 2.70
C PRO A 261 -25.78 46.28 3.78
N GLN A 262 -25.28 45.06 3.97
CA GLN A 262 -24.10 44.81 4.79
C GLN A 262 -22.96 44.41 3.86
N GLN A 263 -21.94 45.27 3.72
CA GLN A 263 -20.78 45.00 2.87
C GLN A 263 -19.90 43.90 3.48
N LEU A 264 -20.13 42.66 3.04
CA LEU A 264 -19.36 41.49 3.39
C LEU A 264 -18.53 41.04 2.18
N SER A 265 -17.24 40.80 2.39
CA SER A 265 -16.43 40.12 1.39
C SER A 265 -16.91 38.67 1.20
N TYR A 266 -16.77 38.13 -0.01
CA TYR A 266 -17.09 36.74 -0.30
C TYR A 266 -16.38 35.76 0.66
N TRP A 267 -15.11 36.00 0.98
CA TRP A 267 -14.35 35.14 1.89
C TRP A 267 -14.85 35.21 3.33
N THR A 268 -15.37 36.35 3.77
CA THR A 268 -16.04 36.50 5.08
C THR A 268 -17.32 35.66 5.11
N CYS A 269 -18.05 35.57 4.00
CA CYS A 269 -19.24 34.71 3.89
C CYS A 269 -18.86 33.20 3.90
N VAL A 270 -17.76 32.83 3.24
CA VAL A 270 -17.21 31.46 3.29
C VAL A 270 -16.83 31.08 4.73
N TYR A 271 -16.14 31.98 5.43
CA TYR A 271 -15.79 31.81 6.85
C TYR A 271 -17.04 31.71 7.75
N PHE A 272 -18.02 32.59 7.55
CA PHE A 272 -19.28 32.53 8.29
C PHE A 272 -19.99 31.18 8.11
N LEU A 273 -20.03 30.65 6.89
CA LEU A 273 -20.66 29.36 6.63
C LEU A 273 -19.92 28.17 7.23
N ILE A 274 -18.58 28.15 7.23
CA ILE A 274 -17.85 27.03 7.84
C ILE A 274 -18.06 27.01 9.36
N VAL A 275 -18.09 28.17 10.01
CA VAL A 275 -18.33 28.33 11.45
C VAL A 275 -19.76 27.93 11.84
N THR A 276 -20.75 28.27 11.01
CA THR A 276 -22.15 27.94 11.28
C THR A 276 -22.50 26.49 10.96
N MET A 277 -21.99 25.93 9.85
CA MET A 277 -22.19 24.53 9.46
C MET A 277 -21.51 23.54 10.42
N SER A 278 -20.36 23.92 10.98
CA SER A 278 -19.67 23.17 12.04
C SER A 278 -20.29 23.33 13.43
N THR A 279 -21.40 24.07 13.55
CA THR A 279 -22.12 24.35 14.81
C THR A 279 -21.32 25.13 15.87
N VAL A 280 -20.22 25.80 15.48
CA VAL A 280 -19.40 26.60 16.39
C VAL A 280 -20.07 27.94 16.71
N GLY A 281 -20.47 28.70 15.69
CA GLY A 281 -21.27 29.92 15.83
C GLY A 281 -20.68 31.03 16.72
N TYR A 282 -19.49 31.55 16.38
CA TYR A 282 -18.84 32.61 17.17
C TYR A 282 -19.67 33.89 17.36
N GLY A 283 -20.54 34.22 16.39
CA GLY A 283 -21.39 35.41 16.44
C GLY A 283 -20.68 36.72 16.08
N ASP A 284 -19.46 36.63 15.55
CA ASP A 284 -18.65 37.75 15.04
C ASP A 284 -19.17 38.27 13.69
N VAL A 285 -19.67 37.37 12.84
CA VAL A 285 -20.35 37.68 11.57
C VAL A 285 -21.74 37.03 11.59
N TYR A 286 -22.76 37.76 11.17
CA TYR A 286 -24.14 37.28 11.09
C TYR A 286 -24.91 38.02 9.99
N CYS A 287 -25.94 37.35 9.44
CA CYS A 287 -26.85 37.92 8.44
C CYS A 287 -27.78 38.97 9.06
N GLN A 288 -27.81 40.18 8.50
CA GLN A 288 -28.75 41.23 8.91
C GLN A 288 -30.02 41.23 8.06
N THR A 289 -29.91 40.88 6.77
CA THR A 289 -31.05 40.89 5.85
C THR A 289 -32.10 39.82 6.19
N VAL A 290 -33.37 40.12 5.92
CA VAL A 290 -34.48 39.17 6.13
C VAL A 290 -34.32 37.96 5.20
N LEU A 291 -33.94 38.19 3.94
CA LEU A 291 -33.68 37.10 2.99
C LEU A 291 -32.48 36.23 3.39
N GLY A 292 -31.38 36.84 3.84
CA GLY A 292 -30.19 36.12 4.29
C GLY A 292 -30.48 35.24 5.51
N ARG A 293 -31.21 35.76 6.50
CA ARG A 293 -31.65 34.98 7.67
C ARG A 293 -32.58 33.83 7.29
N THR A 294 -33.53 34.07 6.39
CA THR A 294 -34.46 33.04 5.91
C THR A 294 -33.70 31.93 5.19
N PHE A 295 -32.78 32.29 4.28
CA PHE A 295 -31.91 31.34 3.60
C PHE A 295 -31.07 30.53 4.60
N LEU A 296 -30.46 31.19 5.59
CA LEU A 296 -29.62 30.55 6.59
C LEU A 296 -30.39 29.48 7.39
N VAL A 297 -31.65 29.73 7.77
CA VAL A 297 -32.48 28.74 8.49
C VAL A 297 -32.67 27.46 7.67
N PHE A 298 -33.03 27.59 6.39
CA PHE A 298 -33.18 26.42 5.50
C PHE A 298 -31.83 25.76 5.22
N PHE A 299 -30.78 26.57 5.00
CA PHE A 299 -29.45 26.06 4.72
C PHE A 299 -28.88 25.29 5.91
N LEU A 300 -29.11 25.70 7.15
CA LEU A 300 -28.63 24.97 8.33
C LEU A 300 -29.32 23.61 8.50
N LEU A 301 -30.62 23.50 8.19
CA LEU A 301 -31.33 22.21 8.24
C LEU A 301 -30.71 21.19 7.27
N VAL A 302 -30.37 21.61 6.05
CA VAL A 302 -29.78 20.73 5.02
C VAL A 302 -28.28 20.56 5.23
N GLY A 303 -27.58 21.66 5.50
CA GLY A 303 -26.13 21.73 5.65
C GLY A 303 -25.62 20.93 6.85
N LEU A 304 -26.33 20.94 7.98
CA LEU A 304 -25.99 20.10 9.13
C LEU A 304 -26.06 18.62 8.77
N ALA A 305 -27.09 18.19 8.04
CA ALA A 305 -27.25 16.80 7.62
C ALA A 305 -26.10 16.37 6.67
N ILE A 306 -25.76 17.21 5.69
CA ILE A 306 -24.64 16.97 4.77
C ILE A 306 -23.30 16.94 5.52
N PHE A 307 -23.08 17.85 6.46
CA PHE A 307 -21.85 17.89 7.26
C PHE A 307 -21.69 16.62 8.12
N ALA A 308 -22.76 16.25 8.83
CA ALA A 308 -22.79 15.11 9.74
C ALA A 308 -22.61 13.76 9.02
N SER A 309 -23.07 13.63 7.77
CA SER A 309 -22.87 12.41 6.98
C SER A 309 -21.53 12.39 6.25
N SER A 310 -21.14 13.51 5.62
CA SER A 310 -20.01 13.53 4.68
C SER A 310 -18.66 13.50 5.38
N ILE A 311 -18.50 14.19 6.52
CA ILE A 311 -17.21 14.28 7.22
C ILE A 311 -16.75 12.92 7.79
N PRO A 312 -17.58 12.15 8.53
CA PRO A 312 -17.17 10.83 9.01
C PRO A 312 -16.82 9.87 7.88
N GLU A 313 -17.59 9.91 6.79
CA GLU A 313 -17.36 9.06 5.62
C GLU A 313 -16.05 9.41 4.90
N ILE A 314 -15.74 10.71 4.75
CA ILE A 314 -14.43 11.16 4.24
C ILE A 314 -13.30 10.67 5.14
N ILE A 315 -13.44 10.78 6.47
CA ILE A 315 -12.43 10.31 7.43
C ILE A 315 -12.20 8.81 7.32
N GLU A 316 -13.27 8.01 7.21
CA GLU A 316 -13.19 6.57 7.03
C GLU A 316 -12.47 6.21 5.72
N LEU A 317 -12.88 6.81 4.59
CA LEU A 317 -12.29 6.56 3.29
C LEU A 317 -10.80 6.94 3.23
N VAL A 318 -10.40 8.06 3.85
CA VAL A 318 -8.99 8.45 3.96
C VAL A 318 -8.22 7.54 4.92
N GLY A 319 -8.86 7.05 5.98
CA GLY A 319 -8.29 6.18 7.00
C GLY A 319 -8.01 4.74 6.54
N THR A 320 -8.68 4.25 5.49
CA THR A 320 -8.49 2.88 4.97
C THR A 320 -7.14 2.61 4.29
N ARG A 321 -6.20 3.56 4.30
CA ARG A 321 -4.85 3.33 3.74
C ARG A 321 -4.16 2.19 4.50
N SER A 322 -3.75 1.14 3.79
CA SER A 322 -3.05 0.00 4.38
C SER A 322 -1.74 0.46 5.03
N LYS A 323 -1.72 0.52 6.37
CA LYS A 323 -0.56 0.91 7.19
C LYS A 323 0.67 0.05 6.90
N TYR A 324 0.44 -1.24 6.69
CA TYR A 324 1.46 -2.25 6.41
C TYR A 324 1.59 -2.50 4.90
N GLY A 325 1.52 -1.42 4.10
CA GLY A 325 1.77 -1.38 2.66
C GLY A 325 3.27 -1.18 2.35
N GLY A 326 3.62 -0.71 1.14
CA GLY A 326 4.99 -0.30 0.79
C GLY A 326 5.84 -1.40 0.12
N GLU A 327 7.16 -1.28 0.12
CA GLU A 327 8.11 -2.28 -0.40
C GLU A 327 9.30 -2.34 0.55
N LEU A 328 9.89 -3.52 0.75
CA LEU A 328 11.08 -3.70 1.58
C LEU A 328 12.25 -2.91 0.98
N LYS A 329 12.72 -1.88 1.70
CA LYS A 329 13.89 -1.11 1.31
C LYS A 329 15.11 -1.72 1.98
N ARG A 330 15.96 -2.32 1.16
CA ARG A 330 17.15 -3.02 1.65
C ARG A 330 18.29 -2.06 1.95
N GLU A 331 18.91 -2.20 3.11
CA GLU A 331 20.24 -1.64 3.38
C GLU A 331 21.32 -2.56 2.80
N HIS A 332 22.27 -2.00 2.05
CA HIS A 332 23.33 -2.79 1.41
C HIS A 332 24.18 -3.52 2.46
N GLY A 333 24.24 -4.85 2.37
CA GLY A 333 25.05 -5.71 3.25
C GLY A 333 24.25 -6.49 4.28
N LYS A 334 23.04 -6.06 4.64
CA LYS A 334 22.17 -6.84 5.53
C LYS A 334 21.47 -7.97 4.78
N ARG A 335 21.31 -9.10 5.46
CA ARG A 335 20.52 -10.25 4.99
C ARG A 335 19.16 -10.19 5.66
N HIS A 336 18.14 -10.71 4.99
CA HIS A 336 16.81 -10.83 5.58
C HIS A 336 16.26 -12.24 5.42
N ILE A 337 15.38 -12.60 6.34
CA ILE A 337 14.58 -13.83 6.28
C ILE A 337 13.12 -13.47 6.15
N VAL A 338 12.36 -14.31 5.44
CA VAL A 338 10.92 -14.10 5.24
C VAL A 338 10.16 -15.15 6.04
N VAL A 339 9.35 -14.69 6.98
CA VAL A 339 8.51 -15.56 7.80
C VAL A 339 7.06 -15.43 7.36
N CYS A 340 6.43 -16.56 7.09
CA CYS A 340 5.03 -16.63 6.67
C CYS A 340 4.31 -17.79 7.34
N GLY A 341 3.00 -17.88 7.10
CA GLY A 341 2.15 -18.95 7.62
C GLY A 341 1.27 -18.50 8.78
N HIS A 342 1.29 -19.25 9.88
CA HIS A 342 0.54 -18.94 11.09
C HIS A 342 1.29 -17.92 11.98
N ILE A 343 0.97 -16.64 11.77
CA ILE A 343 1.58 -15.50 12.47
C ILE A 343 0.59 -15.00 13.53
N THR A 344 0.90 -15.25 14.80
CA THR A 344 0.18 -14.77 15.98
C THR A 344 1.17 -14.23 17.00
N TYR A 345 0.69 -13.52 18.03
CA TYR A 345 1.56 -13.01 19.09
C TYR A 345 2.40 -14.13 19.74
N GLU A 346 1.79 -15.27 20.05
CA GLU A 346 2.47 -16.41 20.67
C GLU A 346 3.52 -17.00 19.72
N SER A 347 3.17 -17.30 18.46
CA SER A 347 4.12 -17.91 17.52
C SER A 347 5.30 -16.99 17.22
N VAL A 348 5.06 -15.69 17.05
CA VAL A 348 6.10 -14.69 16.79
C VAL A 348 6.93 -14.42 18.04
N SER A 349 6.34 -14.33 19.23
CA SER A 349 7.10 -14.09 20.46
C SER A 349 8.06 -15.23 20.76
N HIS A 350 7.61 -16.49 20.65
CA HIS A 350 8.49 -17.65 20.80
C HIS A 350 9.58 -17.66 19.73
N PHE A 351 9.21 -17.41 18.47
CA PHE A 351 10.18 -17.34 17.38
C PHE A 351 11.26 -16.27 17.61
N LEU A 352 10.88 -15.04 17.96
CA LEU A 352 11.82 -13.94 18.15
C LEU A 352 12.70 -14.12 19.39
N LYS A 353 12.17 -14.70 20.48
CA LYS A 353 12.96 -15.03 21.68
C LYS A 353 14.09 -15.98 21.38
N ASP A 354 13.83 -16.99 20.55
CA ASP A 354 14.84 -17.96 20.14
C ASP A 354 15.75 -17.34 19.05
N PHE A 355 15.18 -16.66 18.06
CA PHE A 355 15.93 -16.20 16.89
C PHE A 355 16.86 -15.01 17.19
N LEU A 356 16.45 -14.07 18.04
CA LEU A 356 17.18 -12.86 18.41
C LEU A 356 17.83 -12.97 19.81
N HIS A 357 18.14 -14.19 20.26
CA HIS A 357 18.75 -14.41 21.58
C HIS A 357 20.19 -13.86 21.63
N GLU A 358 20.60 -13.29 22.77
CA GLU A 358 21.92 -12.68 22.98
C GLU A 358 23.08 -13.68 22.87
N ASP A 359 22.83 -14.97 23.16
CA ASP A 359 23.84 -16.03 23.05
C ASP A 359 24.15 -16.43 21.60
N ARG A 360 23.40 -15.90 20.62
CA ARG A 360 23.76 -16.03 19.21
C ARG A 360 24.82 -15.00 18.87
N GLU A 361 25.76 -15.41 18.01
CA GLU A 361 26.72 -14.46 17.43
C GLU A 361 25.97 -13.28 16.81
N ASP A 362 26.52 -12.07 16.92
CA ASP A 362 25.97 -10.84 16.34
C ASP A 362 25.74 -11.03 14.83
N VAL A 363 24.55 -11.48 14.44
CA VAL A 363 24.15 -11.55 13.06
C VAL A 363 23.13 -10.45 12.78
N ASP A 364 23.55 -9.50 11.96
CA ASP A 364 22.71 -8.46 11.36
C ASP A 364 21.74 -9.08 10.34
N VAL A 365 20.71 -9.77 10.84
CA VAL A 365 19.62 -10.32 10.04
C VAL A 365 18.29 -9.68 10.39
N GLU A 366 17.64 -9.16 9.36
CA GLU A 366 16.29 -8.59 9.46
C GLU A 366 15.24 -9.68 9.24
N VAL A 367 14.19 -9.66 10.06
CA VAL A 367 13.07 -10.62 9.99
C VAL A 367 11.87 -9.93 9.38
N VAL A 368 11.42 -10.42 8.23
CA VAL A 368 10.29 -9.85 7.51
C VAL A 368 9.09 -10.79 7.59
N PHE A 369 8.03 -10.34 8.24
CA PHE A 369 6.78 -11.09 8.35
C PHE A 369 5.82 -10.74 7.22
N LEU A 370 5.32 -11.75 6.50
CA LEU A 370 4.28 -11.58 5.47
C LEU A 370 3.00 -12.32 5.87
N HIS A 371 1.93 -11.57 6.12
CA HIS A 371 0.63 -12.13 6.50
C HIS A 371 -0.56 -11.38 5.88
N ARG A 372 -1.67 -12.09 5.62
CA ARG A 372 -2.85 -11.50 4.95
C ARG A 372 -3.61 -10.53 5.85
N LYS A 373 -3.78 -10.90 7.12
CA LYS A 373 -4.48 -10.09 8.11
C LYS A 373 -3.53 -9.07 8.73
N PRO A 374 -4.00 -7.85 9.06
CA PRO A 374 -3.20 -6.92 9.84
C PRO A 374 -2.90 -7.51 11.22
N PRO A 375 -1.79 -7.11 11.85
CA PRO A 375 -1.42 -7.60 13.18
C PRO A 375 -2.36 -7.01 14.24
N ASP A 376 -2.66 -7.82 15.25
CA ASP A 376 -3.40 -7.36 16.44
C ASP A 376 -2.55 -6.36 17.25
N LEU A 377 -3.17 -5.59 18.14
CA LEU A 377 -2.50 -4.54 18.94
C LEU A 377 -1.29 -5.06 19.72
N GLU A 378 -1.37 -6.28 20.26
CA GLU A 378 -0.26 -6.93 20.98
C GLU A 378 0.91 -7.24 20.07
N LEU A 379 0.63 -7.75 18.87
CA LEU A 379 1.63 -8.07 17.87
C LEU A 379 2.24 -6.79 17.27
N GLU A 380 1.44 -5.74 17.07
CA GLU A 380 1.96 -4.42 16.72
C GLU A 380 2.91 -3.88 17.81
N GLY A 381 2.54 -4.04 19.08
CA GLY A 381 3.41 -3.70 20.20
C GLY A 381 4.73 -4.47 20.18
N LEU A 382 4.71 -5.75 19.83
CA LEU A 382 5.90 -6.59 19.69
C LEU A 382 6.82 -6.10 18.55
N PHE A 383 6.25 -5.80 17.38
CA PHE A 383 7.03 -5.28 16.25
C PHE A 383 7.66 -3.92 16.54
N LYS A 384 6.95 -3.02 17.26
CA LYS A 384 7.52 -1.73 17.68
C LYS A 384 8.69 -1.87 18.64
N ARG A 385 8.71 -2.90 19.49
CA ARG A 385 9.85 -3.16 20.40
C ARG A 385 11.11 -3.57 19.63
N HIS A 386 10.93 -4.28 18.52
CA HIS A 386 12.03 -4.76 17.67
C HIS A 386 12.09 -4.02 16.32
N PHE A 387 11.81 -2.72 16.32
CA PHE A 387 11.64 -1.93 15.10
C PHE A 387 12.86 -1.92 14.16
N THR A 388 14.07 -2.09 14.70
CA THR A 388 15.31 -2.11 13.90
C THR A 388 15.59 -3.44 13.23
N THR A 389 14.98 -4.54 13.72
CA THR A 389 15.26 -5.90 13.25
C THR A 389 14.05 -6.59 12.64
N VAL A 390 12.83 -6.10 12.88
CA VAL A 390 11.60 -6.74 12.46
C VAL A 390 10.70 -5.80 11.67
N GLU A 391 10.30 -6.23 10.48
CA GLU A 391 9.31 -5.55 9.65
C GLU A 391 8.11 -6.45 9.33
N PHE A 392 6.92 -5.84 9.18
CA PHE A 392 5.69 -6.55 8.84
C PHE A 392 5.05 -5.98 7.57
N PHE A 393 4.72 -6.88 6.64
CA PHE A 393 4.06 -6.59 5.38
C PHE A 393 2.72 -7.31 5.32
N GLN A 394 1.66 -6.57 5.01
CA GLN A 394 0.35 -7.16 4.76
C GLN A 394 0.28 -7.67 3.32
N GLY A 395 0.07 -8.97 3.13
CA GLY A 395 0.00 -9.60 1.81
C GLY A 395 -0.08 -11.12 1.87
N SER A 396 -0.10 -11.77 0.71
CA SER A 396 -0.21 -13.22 0.59
C SER A 396 1.01 -13.79 -0.13
N ILE A 397 1.66 -14.81 0.45
CA ILE A 397 2.75 -15.56 -0.19
C ILE A 397 2.33 -16.20 -1.53
N MET A 398 1.02 -16.41 -1.73
CA MET A 398 0.44 -16.94 -2.98
C MET A 398 0.47 -15.95 -4.14
N ASN A 399 0.69 -14.65 -3.86
CA ASN A 399 0.68 -13.59 -4.86
C ASN A 399 2.13 -13.22 -5.22
N PRO A 400 2.56 -13.34 -6.49
CA PRO A 400 3.93 -13.02 -6.88
C PRO A 400 4.29 -11.55 -6.65
N ILE A 401 3.32 -10.63 -6.70
CA ILE A 401 3.56 -9.20 -6.44
C ILE A 401 3.98 -8.98 -4.98
N ASP A 402 3.38 -9.71 -4.05
CA ASP A 402 3.71 -9.63 -2.63
C ASP A 402 5.08 -10.28 -2.33
N LEU A 403 5.45 -11.34 -3.07
CA LEU A 403 6.79 -11.95 -2.99
C LEU A 403 7.88 -10.99 -3.51
N GLN A 404 7.60 -10.29 -4.61
CA GLN A 404 8.49 -9.26 -5.15
C GLN A 404 8.66 -8.10 -4.16
N ARG A 405 7.56 -7.67 -3.54
CA ARG A 405 7.53 -6.59 -2.54
C ARG A 405 8.40 -6.86 -1.32
N VAL A 406 8.48 -8.12 -0.91
CA VAL A 406 9.30 -8.60 0.21
C VAL A 406 10.69 -9.09 -0.26
N LYS A 407 10.97 -9.01 -1.57
CA LYS A 407 12.25 -9.39 -2.19
C LYS A 407 12.68 -10.82 -1.84
N VAL A 408 11.76 -11.77 -1.99
CA VAL A 408 11.98 -13.18 -1.65
C VAL A 408 13.17 -13.77 -2.41
N HIS A 409 13.41 -13.37 -3.66
CA HIS A 409 14.55 -13.83 -4.47
C HIS A 409 15.92 -13.46 -3.88
N GLU A 410 15.99 -12.44 -3.03
CA GLU A 410 17.20 -11.99 -2.34
C GLU A 410 17.27 -12.45 -0.87
N ALA A 411 16.20 -13.04 -0.35
CA ALA A 411 16.13 -13.50 1.03
C ALA A 411 17.05 -14.72 1.23
N ASP A 412 17.64 -14.84 2.41
CA ASP A 412 18.52 -15.97 2.73
C ASP A 412 17.73 -17.26 2.94
N ALA A 413 16.54 -17.15 3.56
CA ALA A 413 15.62 -18.26 3.75
C ALA A 413 14.17 -17.79 3.90
N CYS A 414 13.23 -18.68 3.56
CA CYS A 414 11.81 -18.57 3.88
C CYS A 414 11.41 -19.59 4.96
N LEU A 415 10.75 -19.11 6.02
CA LEU A 415 10.21 -19.95 7.09
C LEU A 415 8.67 -19.97 7.03
N VAL A 416 8.10 -21.17 7.00
CA VAL A 416 6.65 -21.39 6.98
C VAL A 416 6.22 -21.99 8.31
N LEU A 417 5.55 -21.19 9.13
CA LEU A 417 5.04 -21.59 10.45
C LEU A 417 3.64 -22.22 10.33
N ALA A 418 3.41 -23.29 11.07
CA ALA A 418 2.12 -24.00 11.11
C ALA A 418 1.33 -23.68 12.38
N ASN A 419 0.00 -23.68 12.28
CA ASN A 419 -0.86 -23.63 13.46
C ASN A 419 -0.89 -24.98 14.19
N LYS A 420 -0.26 -25.05 15.36
CA LYS A 420 -0.18 -26.27 16.18
C LYS A 420 -1.53 -26.70 16.77
N TYR A 421 -2.48 -25.78 16.86
CA TYR A 421 -3.79 -25.98 17.51
C TYR A 421 -4.95 -25.88 16.50
N CYS A 422 -4.70 -26.24 15.24
CA CYS A 422 -5.72 -26.28 14.20
C CYS A 422 -6.76 -27.39 14.45
N GLN A 423 -7.99 -27.20 13.96
CA GLN A 423 -9.05 -28.22 14.02
C GLN A 423 -8.79 -29.36 13.05
N ASP A 424 -8.27 -29.02 11.86
CA ASP A 424 -7.93 -29.96 10.80
C ASP A 424 -6.43 -29.82 10.44
N PRO A 425 -5.58 -30.73 10.92
CA PRO A 425 -4.14 -30.74 10.63
C PRO A 425 -3.81 -30.97 9.16
N ASP A 426 -4.60 -31.79 8.45
CA ASP A 426 -4.37 -32.08 7.04
C ASP A 426 -4.61 -30.83 6.18
N ALA A 427 -5.66 -30.06 6.48
CA ALA A 427 -5.94 -28.80 5.79
C ALA A 427 -4.86 -27.72 6.03
N GLU A 428 -4.34 -27.62 7.26
CA GLU A 428 -3.25 -26.69 7.58
C GLU A 428 -1.95 -27.09 6.86
N ASP A 429 -1.61 -28.37 6.84
CA ASP A 429 -0.45 -28.90 6.11
C ASP A 429 -0.59 -28.67 4.59
N ALA A 430 -1.76 -28.94 4.02
CA ALA A 430 -2.04 -28.66 2.62
C ALA A 430 -1.85 -27.18 2.28
N ALA A 431 -2.34 -26.27 3.13
CA ALA A 431 -2.12 -24.83 2.98
C ALA A 431 -0.63 -24.48 3.03
N ASN A 432 0.14 -25.04 3.97
CA ASN A 432 1.57 -24.80 4.09
C ASN A 432 2.36 -25.34 2.89
N ILE A 433 2.02 -26.52 2.38
CA ILE A 433 2.61 -27.09 1.16
C ILE A 433 2.35 -26.17 -0.04
N MET A 434 1.13 -25.64 -0.19
CA MET A 434 0.81 -24.68 -1.24
C MET A 434 1.63 -23.38 -1.13
N ARG A 435 1.92 -22.91 0.09
CA ARG A 435 2.82 -21.77 0.32
C ARG A 435 4.24 -22.07 -0.18
N VAL A 436 4.76 -23.25 0.10
CA VAL A 436 6.08 -23.70 -0.39
C VAL A 436 6.10 -23.77 -1.91
N ILE A 437 5.08 -24.33 -2.54
CA ILE A 437 4.96 -24.37 -4.01
C ILE A 437 5.00 -22.95 -4.58
N SER A 438 4.27 -22.00 -3.99
CA SER A 438 4.28 -20.61 -4.43
C SER A 438 5.67 -19.96 -4.33
N ILE A 439 6.37 -20.17 -3.22
CA ILE A 439 7.73 -19.66 -3.01
C ILE A 439 8.69 -20.27 -4.04
N LYS A 440 8.69 -21.60 -4.18
CA LYS A 440 9.58 -22.33 -5.08
C LYS A 440 9.30 -22.07 -6.57
N ASN A 441 8.05 -21.74 -6.92
CA ASN A 441 7.68 -21.33 -8.26
C ASN A 441 8.12 -19.88 -8.58
N TYR A 442 8.29 -19.03 -7.56
CA TYR A 442 8.82 -17.68 -7.72
C TYR A 442 10.35 -17.63 -7.68
N SER A 443 10.95 -18.40 -6.77
CA SER A 443 12.40 -18.54 -6.61
C SER A 443 12.76 -19.99 -6.26
N ASP A 444 13.44 -20.65 -7.17
CA ASP A 444 13.79 -22.07 -7.15
C ASP A 444 14.92 -22.34 -6.14
N ASP A 445 15.88 -21.41 -6.10
CA ASP A 445 17.15 -21.53 -5.38
C ASP A 445 17.07 -21.16 -3.89
N ILE A 446 15.96 -20.54 -3.46
CA ILE A 446 15.79 -20.11 -2.07
C ILE A 446 15.65 -21.31 -1.13
N ARG A 447 16.28 -21.21 0.05
CA ARG A 447 16.09 -22.19 1.12
C ARG A 447 14.71 -22.04 1.76
N VAL A 448 13.95 -23.13 1.86
CA VAL A 448 12.64 -23.14 2.52
C VAL A 448 12.61 -24.10 3.72
N ILE A 449 12.22 -23.60 4.89
CA ILE A 449 12.00 -24.39 6.10
C ILE A 449 10.51 -24.36 6.42
N ILE A 450 9.87 -25.53 6.44
CA ILE A 450 8.43 -25.67 6.66
C ILE A 450 8.13 -26.51 7.90
N GLN A 451 7.16 -26.08 8.68
CA GLN A 451 6.54 -26.89 9.72
C GLN A 451 5.35 -27.67 9.16
N LEU A 452 5.32 -28.97 9.41
CA LEU A 452 4.18 -29.85 9.13
C LEU A 452 3.68 -30.48 10.42
N MET A 453 2.37 -30.74 10.47
CA MET A 453 1.71 -31.41 11.57
C MET A 453 1.84 -32.92 11.46
N GLN A 454 1.55 -33.49 10.29
CA GLN A 454 1.51 -34.93 10.06
C GLN A 454 2.64 -35.44 9.17
N TYR A 455 2.98 -36.72 9.35
CA TYR A 455 4.10 -37.35 8.66
C TYR A 455 3.79 -37.68 7.19
N HIS A 456 2.60 -38.17 6.88
CA HIS A 456 2.26 -38.58 5.51
C HIS A 456 2.28 -37.41 4.52
N ASN A 457 1.95 -36.21 4.98
CA ASN A 457 1.96 -34.99 4.16
C ASN A 457 3.38 -34.57 3.72
N LYS A 458 4.43 -35.05 4.40
CA LYS A 458 5.84 -34.84 4.04
C LYS A 458 6.18 -35.37 2.65
N ALA A 459 5.50 -36.44 2.21
CA ALA A 459 5.75 -37.05 0.90
C ALA A 459 5.43 -36.08 -0.26
N TYR A 460 4.44 -35.20 -0.10
CA TYR A 460 4.06 -34.24 -1.13
C TYR A 460 5.16 -33.20 -1.40
N LEU A 461 5.94 -32.82 -0.38
CA LEU A 461 7.05 -31.88 -0.55
C LEU A 461 8.19 -32.49 -1.36
N LEU A 462 8.46 -33.79 -1.18
CA LEU A 462 9.51 -34.50 -1.93
C LEU A 462 9.16 -34.68 -3.42
N ASN A 463 7.88 -34.54 -3.78
CA ASN A 463 7.42 -34.57 -5.16
C ASN A 463 7.58 -33.23 -5.88
N ILE A 464 7.92 -32.15 -5.17
CA ILE A 464 8.17 -30.84 -5.77
C ILE A 464 9.55 -30.87 -6.44
N PRO A 465 9.66 -30.55 -7.75
CA PRO A 465 10.92 -30.70 -8.49
C PRO A 465 12.02 -29.76 -7.98
N SER A 466 11.66 -28.56 -7.52
CA SER A 466 12.58 -27.56 -6.99
C SER A 466 12.94 -27.78 -5.50
N TRP A 467 12.41 -28.83 -4.87
CA TRP A 467 12.70 -29.15 -3.47
C TRP A 467 14.00 -29.94 -3.36
N ASP A 468 15.01 -29.37 -2.69
CA ASP A 468 16.33 -29.98 -2.57
C ASP A 468 16.87 -29.93 -1.14
N TRP A 469 16.88 -31.10 -0.49
CA TRP A 469 17.44 -31.30 0.85
C TRP A 469 18.96 -31.09 0.92
N LYS A 470 19.67 -31.06 -0.23
CA LYS A 470 21.10 -30.72 -0.29
C LYS A 470 21.34 -29.22 -0.19
N ARG A 471 20.39 -28.40 -0.67
CA ARG A 471 20.40 -26.93 -0.55
C ARG A 471 19.95 -26.44 0.83
N GLY A 472 19.41 -27.35 1.65
CA GLY A 472 18.94 -27.05 2.99
C GLY A 472 17.43 -26.85 3.10
N ASP A 473 16.66 -27.30 2.10
CA ASP A 473 15.20 -27.36 2.25
C ASP A 473 14.83 -28.41 3.30
N ASP A 474 14.25 -27.96 4.40
CA ASP A 474 14.04 -28.78 5.60
C ASP A 474 12.56 -28.84 5.99
N VAL A 475 12.10 -30.03 6.39
CA VAL A 475 10.73 -30.27 6.85
C VAL A 475 10.73 -30.63 8.34
N ILE A 476 10.14 -29.76 9.15
CA ILE A 476 9.93 -29.97 10.59
C ILE A 476 8.56 -30.60 10.80
N CYS A 477 8.51 -31.94 10.83
CA CYS A 477 7.28 -32.66 11.17
C CYS A 477 7.11 -32.75 12.69
N LEU A 478 6.10 -32.06 13.22
CA LEU A 478 5.84 -31.99 14.66
C LEU A 478 5.40 -33.34 15.25
N ALA A 479 4.57 -34.11 14.55
CA ALA A 479 4.17 -35.44 15.01
C ALA A 479 5.37 -36.41 15.07
N GLU A 480 6.24 -36.39 14.04
CA GLU A 480 7.45 -37.23 13.97
C GLU A 480 8.39 -36.94 15.14
N LEU A 481 8.68 -35.66 15.39
CA LEU A 481 9.57 -35.24 16.49
C LEU A 481 8.96 -35.54 17.87
N LYS A 482 7.68 -35.18 18.07
CA LYS A 482 6.99 -35.38 19.35
C LYS A 482 6.94 -36.85 19.73
N LEU A 483 6.49 -37.72 18.82
CA LEU A 483 6.38 -39.16 19.09
C LEU A 483 7.77 -39.81 19.20
N GLY A 484 8.75 -39.35 18.41
CA GLY A 484 10.13 -39.80 18.52
C GLY A 484 10.74 -39.53 19.90
N PHE A 485 10.57 -38.33 20.44
CA PHE A 485 11.07 -38.00 21.78
C PHE A 485 10.37 -38.78 22.90
N ILE A 486 9.05 -39.00 22.78
CA ILE A 486 8.31 -39.81 23.76
C ILE A 486 8.79 -41.26 23.71
N ALA A 487 8.94 -41.84 22.51
CA ALA A 487 9.42 -43.21 22.34
C ALA A 487 10.83 -43.41 22.91
N GLN A 488 11.74 -42.44 22.73
CA GLN A 488 13.07 -42.50 23.33
C GLN A 488 13.03 -42.32 24.86
N SER A 489 12.10 -41.51 25.38
CA SER A 489 11.88 -41.39 26.82
C SER A 489 11.41 -42.70 27.46
N CYS A 490 10.75 -43.59 26.70
CA CYS A 490 10.43 -44.94 27.15
C CYS A 490 11.67 -45.83 27.32
N LEU A 491 12.74 -45.60 26.55
CA LEU A 491 14.02 -46.32 26.67
C LEU A 491 14.89 -45.72 27.78
N ALA A 492 14.98 -44.38 27.82
CA ALA A 492 15.75 -43.62 28.78
C ALA A 492 14.88 -42.49 29.37
N PRO A 493 14.28 -42.70 30.57
CA PRO A 493 13.42 -41.72 31.20
C PRO A 493 14.11 -40.35 31.35
N GLY A 494 13.45 -39.28 30.92
CA GLY A 494 14.00 -37.92 30.94
C GLY A 494 14.76 -37.52 29.66
N PHE A 495 14.88 -38.41 28.66
CA PHE A 495 15.48 -38.06 27.38
C PHE A 495 14.74 -36.94 26.66
N SER A 496 13.40 -36.93 26.70
CA SER A 496 12.59 -35.89 26.06
C SER A 496 12.88 -34.50 26.62
N THR A 497 13.03 -34.38 27.94
CA THR A 497 13.36 -33.12 28.62
C THR A 497 14.79 -32.68 28.34
N MET A 498 15.74 -33.63 28.32
CA MET A 498 17.13 -33.35 27.95
C MET A 498 17.21 -32.77 26.54
N MET A 499 16.59 -33.43 25.55
CA MET A 499 16.60 -32.96 24.17
C MET A 499 15.86 -31.62 24.00
N ALA A 500 14.72 -31.44 24.66
CA ALA A 500 13.97 -30.17 24.58
C ALA A 500 14.79 -28.99 25.13
N ASN A 501 15.56 -29.19 26.19
CA ASN A 501 16.44 -28.16 26.74
C ASN A 501 17.61 -27.84 25.79
N LEU A 502 18.21 -28.84 25.13
CA LEU A 502 19.31 -28.64 24.18
C LEU A 502 18.92 -27.82 22.92
N PHE A 503 17.63 -27.79 22.57
CA PHE A 503 17.12 -27.03 21.42
C PHE A 503 16.55 -25.65 21.79
N ALA A 504 16.19 -25.44 23.05
CA ALA A 504 15.66 -24.17 23.52
C ALA A 504 16.83 -23.29 23.97
N MET A 505 17.00 -22.12 23.35
CA MET A 505 18.01 -21.18 23.81
C MET A 505 17.62 -20.63 25.18
N ARG A 506 18.51 -20.81 26.15
CA ARG A 506 18.30 -20.38 27.53
C ARG A 506 19.61 -19.91 28.13
N SER A 507 19.65 -18.65 28.52
CA SER A 507 20.71 -18.18 29.42
C SER A 507 20.46 -18.69 30.84
N PHE A 508 21.48 -19.30 31.44
CA PHE A 508 21.41 -19.73 32.83
C PHE A 508 21.81 -18.58 33.77
N LYS A 509 21.09 -18.44 34.89
CA LYS A 509 21.49 -17.59 36.01
C LYS A 509 21.29 -18.40 37.28
N THR A 510 22.39 -18.75 37.95
CA THR A 510 22.33 -19.42 39.25
C THR A 510 22.05 -18.38 40.33
N SER A 511 21.23 -18.74 41.33
CA SER A 511 20.99 -17.90 42.50
C SER A 511 21.32 -18.67 43.77
N PRO A 512 21.87 -18.00 44.80
CA PRO A 512 22.15 -18.65 46.07
C PRO A 512 20.87 -19.09 46.81
N ASP A 513 19.71 -18.53 46.45
CA ASP A 513 18.41 -18.83 47.06
C ASP A 513 17.71 -20.06 46.46
N THR A 514 18.18 -20.59 45.33
CA THR A 514 17.60 -21.77 44.68
C THR A 514 18.19 -23.06 45.24
N GLN A 515 17.38 -24.13 45.25
CA GLN A 515 17.80 -25.43 45.76
C GLN A 515 18.95 -26.00 44.92
N ALA A 516 19.86 -26.78 45.53
CA ALA A 516 21.04 -27.33 44.86
C ALA A 516 20.69 -28.09 43.56
N TRP A 517 19.69 -28.98 43.58
CA TRP A 517 19.27 -29.73 42.40
C TRP A 517 18.70 -28.83 41.27
N GLN A 518 18.10 -27.69 41.64
CA GLN A 518 17.59 -26.72 40.66
C GLN A 518 18.75 -25.99 39.99
N ASN A 519 19.79 -25.63 40.76
CA ASN A 519 21.00 -25.02 40.21
C ASN A 519 21.71 -25.99 39.25
N ASP A 520 21.85 -27.26 39.62
CA ASP A 520 22.44 -28.28 38.73
C ASP A 520 21.60 -28.48 37.46
N TYR A 521 20.27 -28.50 37.59
CA TYR A 521 19.36 -28.58 36.45
C TYR A 521 19.47 -27.34 35.54
N LEU A 522 19.49 -26.14 36.12
CA LEU A 522 19.61 -24.88 35.38
C LEU A 522 20.96 -24.80 34.64
N GLN A 523 22.04 -25.30 35.25
CA GLN A 523 23.33 -25.43 34.58
C GLN A 523 23.23 -26.33 33.35
N GLY A 524 22.51 -27.45 33.44
CA GLY A 524 22.23 -28.33 32.31
C GLY A 524 21.34 -27.69 31.23
N THR A 525 20.42 -26.80 31.61
CA THR A 525 19.57 -26.09 30.64
C THR A 525 20.30 -25.06 29.81
N GLY A 526 21.47 -24.58 30.27
CA GLY A 526 22.32 -23.66 29.51
C GLY A 526 23.23 -24.37 28.50
N CYS A 527 23.17 -25.70 28.41
CA CYS A 527 23.90 -26.44 27.38
C CYS A 527 23.08 -26.50 26.09
N GLU A 528 23.75 -26.29 24.96
CA GLU A 528 23.16 -26.27 23.62
C GLU A 528 23.97 -27.13 22.65
N MET A 529 23.36 -27.47 21.52
CA MET A 529 24.04 -28.24 20.46
C MET A 529 24.62 -27.32 19.39
N TYR A 530 25.92 -27.44 19.18
CA TYR A 530 26.66 -26.63 18.21
C TYR A 530 27.38 -27.51 17.19
N THR A 531 27.68 -26.90 16.04
CA THR A 531 28.48 -27.53 14.99
C THR A 531 29.72 -26.71 14.74
N GLU A 532 30.88 -27.36 14.75
CA GLU A 532 32.14 -26.70 14.41
C GLU A 532 33.07 -27.64 13.66
N THR A 533 33.97 -27.04 12.91
CA THR A 533 35.03 -27.78 12.22
C THR A 533 36.13 -28.16 13.20
N LEU A 534 36.57 -29.42 13.15
CA LEU A 534 37.68 -29.91 13.95
C LEU A 534 39.01 -29.38 13.41
N SER A 535 39.93 -29.02 14.30
CA SER A 535 41.27 -28.58 13.90
C SER A 535 42.04 -29.71 13.18
N PRO A 536 43.04 -29.36 12.36
CA PRO A 536 43.91 -30.35 11.73
C PRO A 536 44.65 -31.27 12.72
N SER A 537 44.79 -30.85 13.99
CA SER A 537 45.43 -31.66 15.03
C SER A 537 44.67 -32.95 15.36
N PHE A 538 43.36 -32.99 15.05
CA PHE A 538 42.52 -34.17 15.24
C PHE A 538 42.62 -35.18 14.08
N THR A 539 43.31 -34.84 12.98
CA THR A 539 43.38 -35.68 11.78
C THR A 539 44.09 -37.00 12.10
N GLY A 540 43.46 -38.12 11.73
CA GLY A 540 44.01 -39.46 11.95
C GLY A 540 43.76 -40.05 13.34
N MET A 541 43.25 -39.26 14.30
CA MET A 541 42.78 -39.76 15.60
C MET A 541 41.51 -40.59 15.43
N THR A 542 41.32 -41.59 16.30
CA THR A 542 40.04 -42.29 16.42
C THR A 542 39.02 -41.41 17.15
N PHE A 543 37.74 -41.58 16.85
CA PHE A 543 36.68 -40.82 17.52
C PHE A 543 36.75 -40.86 19.07
N PRO A 544 36.99 -42.01 19.73
CA PRO A 544 37.13 -42.04 21.18
C PRO A 544 38.31 -41.19 21.70
N GLN A 545 39.46 -41.24 21.03
CA GLN A 545 40.63 -40.43 21.41
C GLN A 545 40.35 -38.93 21.26
N ALA A 546 39.68 -38.54 20.17
CA ALA A 546 39.30 -37.15 19.97
C ALA A 546 38.24 -36.69 20.99
N SER A 547 37.24 -37.52 21.27
CA SER A 547 36.22 -37.23 22.28
C SER A 547 36.81 -37.10 23.67
N GLU A 548 37.77 -37.96 24.05
CA GLU A 548 38.50 -37.87 25.32
C GLU A 548 39.29 -36.56 25.41
N LEU A 549 39.99 -36.18 24.35
CA LEU A 549 40.73 -34.91 24.31
C LEU A 549 39.78 -33.71 24.43
N CYS A 550 38.68 -33.70 23.66
CA CYS A 550 37.67 -32.64 23.74
C CYS A 550 37.09 -32.52 25.14
N PHE A 551 36.77 -33.64 25.80
CA PHE A 551 36.16 -33.62 27.12
C PHE A 551 37.14 -33.22 28.23
N THR A 552 38.35 -33.78 28.22
CA THR A 552 39.35 -33.57 29.28
C THR A 552 40.04 -32.20 29.20
N LYS A 553 40.44 -31.78 27.99
CA LYS A 553 41.22 -30.55 27.75
C LYS A 553 40.35 -29.36 27.36
N LEU A 554 39.38 -29.57 26.48
CA LEU A 554 38.55 -28.47 25.96
C LEU A 554 37.25 -28.26 26.75
N LYS A 555 36.88 -29.21 27.63
CA LYS A 555 35.58 -29.23 28.32
C LYS A 555 34.38 -29.20 27.36
N LEU A 556 34.53 -29.83 26.20
CA LEU A 556 33.49 -29.95 25.17
C LEU A 556 33.04 -31.40 25.03
N LEU A 557 31.73 -31.62 24.93
CA LEU A 557 31.16 -32.94 24.72
C LEU A 557 30.95 -33.19 23.22
N LEU A 558 31.82 -33.99 22.59
CA LEU A 558 31.68 -34.38 21.18
C LEU A 558 30.71 -35.56 21.04
N LEU A 559 29.62 -35.38 20.29
CA LEU A 559 28.57 -36.40 20.10
C LEU A 559 28.71 -37.17 18.78
N ALA A 560 28.96 -36.45 17.70
CA ALA A 560 28.92 -37.00 16.35
C ALA A 560 29.94 -36.31 15.45
N ILE A 561 30.26 -36.95 14.32
CA ILE A 561 31.09 -36.38 13.26
C ILE A 561 30.44 -36.60 11.90
N GLU A 562 30.69 -35.67 10.99
CA GLU A 562 30.34 -35.81 9.58
C GLU A 562 31.38 -36.68 8.85
N ILE A 563 30.94 -37.82 8.33
CA ILE A 563 31.80 -38.71 7.53
C ILE A 563 31.44 -38.52 6.06
N LYS A 564 32.42 -38.10 5.26
CA LYS A 564 32.27 -38.01 3.80
C LYS A 564 32.38 -39.41 3.18
N GLY A 565 31.42 -39.79 2.34
CA GLY A 565 31.46 -41.06 1.60
C GLY A 565 32.60 -41.13 0.60
N GLU A 566 32.92 -42.33 0.12
CA GLU A 566 34.07 -42.62 -0.78
C GLU A 566 34.04 -41.80 -2.09
N ASN A 567 32.86 -41.40 -2.55
CA ASN A 567 32.68 -40.58 -3.76
C ASN A 567 32.60 -39.06 -3.48
N GLY A 568 32.80 -38.62 -2.24
CA GLY A 568 32.80 -37.21 -1.82
C GLY A 568 31.45 -36.48 -1.85
N ASN A 569 30.43 -37.04 -2.51
CA ASN A 569 29.15 -36.36 -2.77
C ASN A 569 28.09 -36.52 -1.66
N ASP A 570 28.17 -37.57 -0.85
CA ASP A 570 27.23 -37.80 0.25
C ASP A 570 27.96 -37.76 1.59
N SER A 571 27.59 -36.79 2.43
CA SER A 571 28.06 -36.70 3.80
C SER A 571 27.01 -37.26 4.76
N LYS A 572 27.45 -38.17 5.62
CA LYS A 572 26.61 -38.84 6.60
C LYS A 572 27.05 -38.46 8.00
N ILE A 573 26.10 -38.02 8.82
CA ILE A 573 26.38 -37.85 10.25
C ILE A 573 26.39 -39.21 10.92
N SER A 574 27.49 -39.49 11.61
CA SER A 574 27.65 -40.71 12.39
C SER A 574 27.79 -40.34 13.86
N ILE A 575 26.87 -40.86 14.66
CA ILE A 575 26.81 -40.64 16.10
C ILE A 575 27.69 -41.69 16.78
N ASN A 576 28.62 -41.25 17.62
CA ASN A 576 29.59 -42.09 18.34
C ASN A 576 30.24 -43.22 17.51
N PRO A 577 30.91 -42.93 16.37
CA PRO A 577 31.51 -43.97 15.53
C PRO A 577 32.83 -44.51 16.12
N ARG A 578 32.81 -45.68 16.77
CA ARG A 578 33.97 -46.25 17.48
C ARG A 578 35.22 -46.49 16.63
N GLY A 579 35.08 -46.82 15.34
CA GLY A 579 36.19 -47.17 14.45
C GLY A 579 36.58 -46.12 13.42
N ALA A 580 35.87 -44.99 13.35
CA ALA A 580 36.12 -43.96 12.34
C ALA A 580 37.34 -43.11 12.73
N LYS A 581 38.23 -42.90 11.75
CA LYS A 581 39.30 -41.90 11.87
C LYS A 581 38.82 -40.56 11.36
N ILE A 582 39.22 -39.50 12.04
CA ILE A 582 38.83 -38.14 11.68
C ILE A 582 39.66 -37.70 10.46
N SER A 583 38.97 -37.31 9.39
CA SER A 583 39.57 -36.68 8.22
C SER A 583 39.82 -35.19 8.45
N ALA A 584 40.66 -34.57 7.62
CA ALA A 584 40.81 -33.12 7.62
C ALA A 584 39.47 -32.43 7.27
N ASN A 585 39.19 -31.28 7.90
CA ASN A 585 37.96 -30.50 7.72
C ASN A 585 36.66 -31.30 8.00
N THR A 586 36.70 -32.18 8.99
CA THR A 586 35.51 -32.88 9.50
C THR A 586 34.71 -31.96 10.40
N GLN A 587 33.39 -31.86 10.20
CA GLN A 587 32.50 -31.20 11.14
C GLN A 587 32.20 -32.11 12.33
N GLY A 588 32.35 -31.57 13.54
CA GLY A 588 31.95 -32.20 14.80
C GLY A 588 30.68 -31.56 15.35
N PHE A 589 29.87 -32.38 16.03
CA PHE A 589 28.66 -31.96 16.74
C PHE A 589 28.95 -31.98 18.23
N PHE A 590 28.84 -30.84 18.88
CA PHE A 590 29.22 -30.63 20.27
C PHE A 590 28.03 -30.24 21.12
N ILE A 591 28.06 -30.60 22.40
CA ILE A 591 27.28 -29.93 23.44
C ILE A 591 28.23 -29.05 24.25
N ALA A 592 27.87 -27.78 24.39
CA ALA A 592 28.62 -26.77 25.14
C ALA A 592 27.67 -25.67 25.64
N GLN A 593 28.17 -24.74 26.46
CA GLN A 593 27.34 -23.64 27.00
C GLN A 593 27.23 -22.44 26.05
N SER A 594 28.18 -22.28 25.13
CA SER A 594 28.18 -21.18 24.16
C SER A 594 28.90 -21.55 22.86
N ALA A 595 28.58 -20.85 21.77
CA ALA A 595 29.26 -21.03 20.49
C ALA A 595 30.77 -20.72 20.58
N ASP A 596 31.16 -19.71 21.37
CA ASP A 596 32.56 -19.31 21.55
C ASP A 596 33.40 -20.39 22.24
N GLU A 597 32.81 -21.16 23.15
CA GLU A 597 33.47 -22.31 23.75
C GLU A 597 33.81 -23.38 22.72
N VAL A 598 32.93 -23.59 21.74
CA VAL A 598 33.10 -24.64 20.73
C VAL A 598 34.19 -24.26 19.73
N LYS A 599 34.42 -22.97 19.47
CA LYS A 599 35.53 -22.48 18.63
C LYS A 599 36.92 -22.94 19.12
N ARG A 600 37.06 -23.29 20.40
CA ARG A 600 38.29 -23.89 20.92
C ARG A 600 38.66 -25.18 20.20
N ALA A 601 37.69 -25.97 19.74
CA ALA A 601 37.92 -27.19 18.96
C ALA A 601 38.59 -26.90 17.60
N TRP A 602 38.29 -25.75 16.99
CA TRP A 602 38.93 -25.30 15.76
C TRP A 602 40.33 -24.71 16.01
N PHE A 603 40.50 -23.93 17.09
CA PHE A 603 41.78 -23.29 17.40
C PHE A 603 42.81 -24.22 18.06
N TYR A 604 42.41 -25.42 18.49
CA TYR A 604 43.29 -26.34 19.19
C TYR A 604 44.48 -26.78 18.33
N CYS A 605 45.69 -26.55 18.83
CA CYS A 605 46.93 -26.97 18.21
C CYS A 605 47.76 -27.73 19.24
N LYS A 606 48.11 -28.99 18.94
CA LYS A 606 48.84 -29.84 19.89
C LYS A 606 50.15 -29.19 20.34
N ALA A 607 50.99 -28.72 19.41
CA ALA A 607 52.28 -28.11 19.74
C ALA A 607 52.17 -26.80 20.55
N CYS A 608 51.10 -26.02 20.32
CA CYS A 608 50.91 -24.70 20.92
C CYS A 608 50.15 -24.81 22.27
N HIS A 609 49.27 -25.81 22.48
CA HIS A 609 48.29 -25.86 23.59
C HIS A 609 48.31 -27.14 24.45
N GLU A 610 49.27 -28.05 24.28
CA GLU A 610 49.32 -29.32 25.03
C GLU A 610 49.51 -29.12 26.55
N ASP A 611 50.36 -28.16 26.94
CA ASP A 611 50.70 -27.88 28.35
C ASP A 611 49.75 -26.90 29.07
N ILE A 612 48.82 -26.29 28.33
CA ILE A 612 47.87 -25.34 28.91
C ILE A 612 46.84 -26.09 29.77
N LYS A 613 46.66 -25.65 31.01
CA LYS A 613 45.68 -26.22 31.96
C LYS A 613 44.35 -25.47 31.93
N ASP A 614 44.38 -24.14 31.79
CA ASP A 614 43.17 -23.31 31.74
C ASP A 614 42.62 -23.23 30.32
N GLU A 615 41.39 -23.70 30.12
CA GLU A 615 40.75 -23.77 28.80
C GLU A 615 40.47 -22.40 28.16
N THR A 616 40.40 -21.32 28.96
CA THR A 616 40.14 -19.95 28.48
C THR A 616 41.31 -19.32 27.73
N LEU A 617 42.51 -19.88 27.90
CA LEU A 617 43.73 -19.44 27.21
C LEU A 617 43.87 -20.05 25.80
N ILE A 618 43.02 -21.03 25.45
CA ILE A 618 43.01 -21.69 24.15
C ILE A 618 42.38 -20.77 23.10
N LYS A 619 43.21 -19.90 22.53
CA LYS A 619 42.84 -18.94 21.48
C LYS A 619 43.54 -19.28 20.16
N LYS A 620 43.22 -18.53 19.11
CA LYS A 620 43.81 -18.71 17.77
C LYS A 620 45.35 -18.68 17.83
N CYS A 621 45.97 -19.82 17.54
CA CYS A 621 47.43 -19.95 17.56
C CYS A 621 48.07 -19.25 16.34
N LYS A 622 49.29 -18.72 16.50
CA LYS A 622 50.10 -18.15 15.41
C LYS A 622 50.92 -19.19 14.64
N CYS A 623 50.80 -20.47 15.01
CA CYS A 623 51.40 -21.61 14.35
C CYS A 623 51.05 -21.54 12.82
N LYS A 624 51.98 -21.15 11.93
CA LYS A 624 51.79 -21.11 10.45
C LYS A 624 51.47 -22.52 9.98
N ASN A 625 50.26 -22.76 9.48
CA ASN A 625 49.79 -24.01 8.85
C ASN A 625 50.73 -25.22 9.03
N TYR A 626 50.63 -25.90 10.17
CA TYR A 626 51.20 -27.25 10.39
C TYR A 626 50.76 -28.25 9.29
N VAL A 627 49.73 -27.89 8.52
CA VAL A 627 49.23 -28.58 7.31
C VAL A 627 50.31 -28.77 6.23
N GLY A 628 51.19 -27.78 6.01
CA GLY A 628 52.23 -27.89 4.98
C GLY A 628 53.30 -28.94 5.28
N MET A 629 53.55 -29.21 6.56
CA MET A 629 54.62 -30.10 7.01
C MET A 629 54.17 -31.57 7.08
N MET A 630 52.90 -31.84 7.39
CA MET A 630 52.31 -33.20 7.32
C MET A 630 51.97 -33.66 5.89
N MET A 631 51.60 -32.74 4.99
CA MET A 631 51.33 -33.05 3.58
C MET A 631 52.59 -33.54 2.84
N MET A 632 53.79 -33.08 3.25
CA MET A 632 55.07 -33.56 2.71
C MET A 632 55.41 -34.99 3.14
N GLN A 633 54.98 -35.42 4.34
CA GLN A 633 55.25 -36.78 4.84
C GLN A 633 54.29 -37.86 4.28
N SER A 634 53.16 -37.46 3.69
CA SER A 634 52.15 -38.36 3.14
C SER A 634 52.17 -38.49 1.61
N GLY A 635 53.15 -37.89 0.93
CA GLY A 635 53.47 -38.18 -0.47
C GLY A 635 52.43 -37.77 -1.51
N MET A 636 51.53 -36.82 -1.22
CA MET A 636 50.53 -36.34 -2.17
C MET A 636 50.81 -34.89 -2.63
N VAL A 637 51.23 -34.79 -3.90
CA VAL A 637 51.18 -33.62 -4.82
C VAL A 637 52.42 -32.69 -4.89
N LYS A 638 52.95 -32.57 -6.12
CA LYS A 638 54.02 -31.66 -6.58
C LYS A 638 53.54 -30.21 -6.66
N GLY A 639 54.45 -29.28 -6.38
CA GLY A 639 54.21 -27.85 -6.27
C GLY A 639 53.82 -27.12 -7.55
N GLU A 640 53.55 -25.82 -7.34
CA GLU A 640 53.20 -24.78 -8.33
C GLU A 640 51.71 -24.62 -8.67
N ASN A 641 50.90 -24.15 -7.70
CA ASN A 641 49.74 -23.27 -7.94
C ASN A 641 49.09 -22.69 -6.65
N MET A 642 49.88 -22.46 -5.59
CA MET A 642 49.35 -22.14 -4.25
C MET A 642 48.99 -20.66 -3.98
N ASN A 643 49.43 -19.70 -4.78
CA ASN A 643 49.37 -18.28 -4.36
C ASN A 643 48.20 -17.45 -4.91
N LYS A 644 47.49 -17.89 -5.95
CA LYS A 644 46.33 -17.12 -6.49
C LYS A 644 44.98 -17.59 -5.94
N SER A 645 44.81 -18.87 -5.66
CA SER A 645 43.56 -19.44 -5.12
C SER A 645 43.36 -19.19 -3.62
N TYR A 646 44.42 -18.88 -2.86
CA TYR A 646 44.35 -18.68 -1.41
C TYR A 646 43.84 -17.29 -0.99
N ILE A 647 44.02 -16.26 -1.82
CA ILE A 647 43.66 -14.86 -1.49
C ILE A 647 42.23 -14.52 -1.95
N GLU A 648 41.78 -15.08 -3.08
CA GLU A 648 40.38 -14.94 -3.51
C GLU A 648 39.44 -15.88 -2.75
N GLY A 649 39.90 -17.07 -2.36
CA GLY A 649 39.14 -18.00 -1.53
C GLY A 649 38.87 -17.47 -0.11
N THR A 650 39.81 -16.73 0.50
CA THR A 650 39.67 -16.25 1.88
C THR A 650 38.70 -15.07 2.04
N LYS A 651 38.58 -14.18 1.04
CA LYS A 651 37.57 -13.11 1.04
C LYS A 651 36.16 -13.60 0.71
N VAL A 652 36.05 -14.64 -0.13
CA VAL A 652 34.75 -15.24 -0.50
C VAL A 652 34.24 -16.23 0.56
N LEU A 653 35.14 -16.85 1.34
CA LEU A 653 34.77 -17.73 2.45
C LEU A 653 34.45 -16.96 3.75
N SER A 654 35.17 -15.89 4.09
CA SER A 654 34.91 -15.15 5.35
C SER A 654 33.55 -14.47 5.39
N ASN A 655 33.05 -13.96 4.25
CA ASN A 655 31.73 -13.32 4.18
C ASN A 655 30.58 -14.34 4.02
N ASN A 656 30.89 -15.62 3.76
CA ASN A 656 29.93 -16.70 3.60
C ASN A 656 29.94 -17.70 4.76
N LEU A 657 30.58 -17.39 5.90
CA LEU A 657 30.72 -18.33 7.02
C LEU A 657 30.04 -17.88 8.33
N ASN A 658 29.63 -16.62 8.47
CA ASN A 658 29.17 -16.09 9.77
C ASN A 658 27.64 -16.09 9.98
N PHE A 659 26.88 -16.73 9.10
CA PHE A 659 25.46 -17.09 9.33
C PHE A 659 25.24 -18.61 9.27
N PHE A 660 26.27 -19.33 8.82
CA PHE A 660 26.13 -20.66 8.26
C PHE A 660 26.41 -21.77 9.30
N SER A 661 26.84 -21.52 10.54
CA SER A 661 26.98 -22.63 11.50
C SER A 661 25.62 -23.17 11.99
N LEU A 662 24.60 -22.33 12.20
CA LEU A 662 23.24 -22.78 12.54
C LEU A 662 22.33 -23.04 11.31
N ILE A 663 22.62 -22.39 10.17
CA ILE A 663 21.78 -22.45 8.96
C ILE A 663 22.42 -23.32 7.86
N ARG A 664 23.76 -23.46 7.75
CA ARG A 664 24.40 -24.53 6.95
C ARG A 664 24.38 -25.87 7.66
N SER A 665 23.70 -25.97 8.80
CA SER A 665 23.57 -27.20 9.52
C SER A 665 22.17 -27.86 9.50
N PRO A 666 21.65 -28.34 8.35
CA PRO A 666 20.76 -29.49 8.38
C PRO A 666 21.44 -30.83 8.71
N PRO A 667 22.71 -31.00 9.16
CA PRO A 667 23.10 -32.20 9.82
C PRO A 667 22.51 -32.33 11.24
N LEU A 668 22.10 -31.25 11.94
CA LEU A 668 21.40 -31.35 13.23
C LEU A 668 20.00 -31.93 13.07
N MET A 669 19.33 -31.52 11.99
CA MET A 669 18.06 -32.10 11.60
C MET A 669 18.21 -33.42 10.85
N ARG A 670 19.34 -33.67 10.15
CA ARG A 670 19.72 -35.03 9.70
C ARG A 670 20.17 -35.93 10.84
N ILE A 671 20.60 -35.44 12.00
CA ILE A 671 20.76 -36.23 13.24
C ILE A 671 19.38 -36.67 13.71
N LEU A 672 18.38 -35.78 13.64
CA LEU A 672 16.96 -36.06 13.89
C LEU A 672 16.28 -36.95 12.81
N LEU A 673 16.58 -36.79 11.51
CA LEU A 673 16.11 -37.66 10.41
C LEU A 673 16.88 -38.99 10.36
N HIS A 674 18.14 -39.02 10.84
CA HIS A 674 18.86 -40.24 11.22
C HIS A 674 18.54 -40.68 12.65
N VAL A 675 17.54 -40.11 13.33
CA VAL A 675 16.92 -40.80 14.47
C VAL A 675 16.39 -42.14 14.02
N HIS A 676 16.09 -42.36 12.74
CA HIS A 676 15.83 -43.70 12.20
C HIS A 676 17.00 -44.72 12.41
N LYS A 677 18.24 -44.26 12.55
CA LYS A 677 19.42 -45.07 12.93
C LYS A 677 19.73 -45.02 14.43
N LEU A 678 19.34 -43.97 15.13
CA LEU A 678 19.29 -43.89 16.60
C LEU A 678 18.26 -44.90 17.16
N ILE A 679 17.16 -45.10 16.41
CA ILE A 679 16.09 -46.09 16.58
C ILE A 679 16.62 -47.51 16.42
N LEU A 680 17.54 -47.78 15.48
CA LEU A 680 18.10 -49.13 15.28
C LEU A 680 19.32 -49.45 16.15
N LEU A 681 20.14 -48.46 16.54
CA LEU A 681 21.34 -48.74 17.34
C LEU A 681 21.04 -48.94 18.83
N PHE A 682 20.01 -48.30 19.39
CA PHE A 682 19.56 -48.61 20.75
C PHE A 682 18.91 -50.01 20.85
N ILE A 683 18.38 -50.54 19.75
CA ILE A 683 17.88 -51.93 19.63
C ILE A 683 19.03 -52.96 19.55
N ILE A 684 20.26 -52.54 19.24
CA ILE A 684 21.43 -53.45 19.15
C ILE A 684 22.36 -53.31 20.37
N ILE A 685 22.17 -52.29 21.21
CA ILE A 685 22.95 -52.05 22.45
C ILE A 685 22.14 -52.47 23.71
N SER A 686 20.88 -52.86 23.55
CA SER A 686 20.20 -53.82 24.45
C SER A 686 20.30 -55.21 23.84
#